data_AF-A0A6M8W132-F1
#
_entry.id   AF-A0A6M8W132-F1
#
_cell.length_a   1.000
_cell.length_b   1.000
_cell.length_c   1.000
_cell.angle_alpha   90.00
_cell.angle_beta   90.00
_cell.angle_gamma   90.00
#
_symmetry.space_group_name_H-M   'P 1'
#
loop_
_entity.id
_entity.type
_entity.pdbx_description
1 polymer ?
#
loop_
_entity_poly.entity_id
_entity_poly.type
_entity_poly.pdbx_seq_one_letter_code
_entity_poly.pdbx_strand_id
1 'polypeptide(L)'
;MKNVRTLLAVAAVLACAGAPAAMAEGKAGPAAQDELRAQYPGIRFFEDQGRTRIVYGNTMTTAGTPRQAAEGWLNEHVLAFGAGPLDLDETAAFDVRFGEFFVFHYKQTMQGLPVDSSPGRVLTRNNHDGTWSVVYAAGLFVSAPQGGFAPMTHSAQDATNFIKGTEYGRLPKWSAPELVVFQRQTETGFEAVRAWQFVGENPDLIRREKYTFFVDAATGALLEARNEVHNIDVFGRVQGFGSPGNEPDRPQNPPALLNVNDVRVAISGGNNAYTDDDGVFTISHGGNSNVTISATFDVGEWCNINNQGSGGVLSESGTATPGVEANLTFNQTPSEYETAQVNAFIHTGKIHNLIADRSGWGGMDFVCQTNVNINSSCNAFFDGNSINFYRKAGSCNNTAYTTIVAHEYGHYIVARLGLGQGAFGEGYGDTCGEMLYDTGVVGEFFFLNGPLRDNDNTVRTYPCQGAIHSCGQVLGGLWWHSREHFGTTYGSEAGLEEIQQLFVDWSMITTGGSGSNSAHPGTAIEMLTVDDDDGNIFNGTPNYDDLALAFDQHTIPYPEIEPLAFAYPDGRPTLVSPSGGTTFRVSITGSNGFDPEPGTGMLHVNTGSGFVAIPMNELSDNEYEAVFPAIDCQTDVAYYCSAEATDGTEGSDPAEAPDTFFGAYSAESRTLIAKLNFENSAGFTVQNVDVDAGAWAIGTPFGDGAPSGDYDGSGNCYQTQGTIFNRDLDGGPTRLISPIYDLTGTVDPTVSYARWFYVDNNDEDRLTVQVSSNGGNSWVQLETTRSAGEQWVVPVFHIRDYVELTDRFRIRFNASDNPDDSETEAAIDAFLLEDVDCGGCIADFNSDGDVNTLDVLDFLNAWNAGDGSADVNGDGDVNTLDVLAFLNLWNEGC
;
A
#
# COMPACT_ATOMS: atom_id res chain seq x y z
N MET A 1 -19.06 44.74 31.26
CA MET A 1 -19.76 45.90 30.67
C MET A 1 -20.97 45.39 29.88
N LYS A 2 -22.07 45.02 30.56
CA LYS A 2 -23.40 45.66 30.48
C LYS A 2 -23.77 46.37 29.16
N ASN A 3 -24.82 45.82 28.53
CA ASN A 3 -25.88 46.41 27.71
C ASN A 3 -25.48 47.10 26.39
N VAL A 4 -26.03 46.62 25.27
CA VAL A 4 -27.16 47.23 24.51
C VAL A 4 -27.46 46.34 23.31
N ARG A 5 -28.69 45.81 23.19
CA ARG A 5 -29.50 45.78 21.95
C ARG A 5 -30.80 45.00 22.20
N THR A 6 -31.88 45.76 22.35
CA THR A 6 -33.27 45.30 22.22
C THR A 6 -33.85 46.02 21.01
N LEU A 7 -34.74 45.32 20.30
CA LEU A 7 -35.62 45.76 19.20
C LEU A 7 -34.97 45.97 17.82
N LEU A 8 -35.26 45.05 16.88
CA LEU A 8 -36.27 45.26 15.84
C LEU A 8 -36.39 43.95 15.02
N ALA A 9 -37.32 43.07 15.39
CA ALA A 9 -37.80 42.00 14.52
C ALA A 9 -39.22 42.37 14.10
N VAL A 10 -39.33 43.18 13.03
CA VAL A 10 -40.58 43.44 12.32
C VAL A 10 -40.36 43.03 10.87
N ALA A 11 -41.05 41.93 10.52
CA ALA A 11 -41.61 41.59 9.22
C ALA A 11 -40.87 42.06 7.95
N ALA A 12 -40.28 41.09 7.27
CA ALA A 12 -40.28 41.03 5.81
C ALA A 12 -40.75 39.63 5.38
N VAL A 13 -42.04 39.36 5.59
CA VAL A 13 -42.77 38.40 4.76
C VAL A 13 -42.95 39.10 3.42
N LEU A 14 -42.06 38.85 2.47
CA LEU A 14 -42.33 39.11 1.06
C LEU A 14 -42.78 37.78 0.44
N ALA A 15 -44.08 37.68 0.23
CA ALA A 15 -44.64 36.71 -0.69
C ALA A 15 -44.18 37.07 -2.11
N CYS A 16 -43.24 36.30 -2.64
CA CYS A 16 -43.12 36.11 -4.08
C CYS A 16 -43.39 34.63 -4.32
N ALA A 17 -44.57 34.34 -4.88
CA ALA A 17 -44.86 33.03 -5.42
C ALA A 17 -43.80 32.73 -6.50
N GLY A 18 -42.98 31.71 -6.25
CA GLY A 18 -42.09 31.16 -7.26
C GLY A 18 -42.91 30.57 -8.39
N ALA A 19 -42.62 30.97 -9.62
CA ALA A 19 -43.15 30.29 -10.80
C ALA A 19 -42.59 28.86 -10.84
N PRO A 20 -43.35 27.86 -11.34
CA PRO A 20 -42.82 26.52 -11.55
C PRO A 20 -41.63 26.60 -12.53
N ALA A 21 -40.49 26.05 -12.12
CA ALA A 21 -39.34 25.92 -13.00
C ALA A 21 -39.68 24.94 -14.13
N ALA A 22 -39.81 25.44 -15.36
CA ALA A 22 -39.89 24.58 -16.54
C ALA A 22 -38.48 24.09 -16.87
N MET A 23 -38.26 22.77 -16.75
CA MET A 23 -36.93 22.15 -16.87
C MET A 23 -36.54 21.74 -18.30
N ALA A 24 -35.23 21.69 -18.53
CA ALA A 24 -34.56 21.50 -19.82
C ALA A 24 -34.79 20.12 -20.47
N GLU A 25 -34.91 20.10 -21.80
CA GLU A 25 -34.83 18.89 -22.62
C GLU A 25 -33.35 18.42 -22.70
N GLY A 26 -32.99 17.38 -21.96
CA GLY A 26 -31.63 16.81 -21.92
C GLY A 26 -31.63 15.30 -21.70
N LYS A 27 -30.47 14.64 -21.92
CA LYS A 27 -30.31 13.19 -21.72
C LYS A 27 -30.18 12.87 -20.22
N ALA A 28 -31.19 12.26 -19.62
CA ALA A 28 -31.16 11.87 -18.20
C ALA A 28 -30.26 10.65 -17.93
N GLY A 29 -29.78 10.51 -16.68
CA GLY A 29 -29.05 9.33 -16.21
C GLY A 29 -27.54 9.42 -16.46
N PRO A 30 -26.85 8.32 -16.83
CA PRO A 30 -25.38 8.28 -16.92
C PRO A 30 -24.75 9.41 -17.74
N ALA A 31 -25.38 9.83 -18.84
CA ALA A 31 -24.87 10.93 -19.66
C ALA A 31 -24.85 12.27 -18.90
N ALA A 32 -25.92 12.61 -18.16
CA ALA A 32 -25.96 13.80 -17.32
C ALA A 32 -24.99 13.72 -16.14
N GLN A 33 -24.74 12.51 -15.62
CA GLN A 33 -23.75 12.29 -14.57
C GLN A 33 -22.31 12.49 -15.06
N ASP A 34 -22.01 12.08 -16.29
CA ASP A 34 -20.72 12.30 -16.93
C ASP A 34 -20.47 13.79 -17.18
N GLU A 35 -21.48 14.51 -17.69
CA GLU A 35 -21.43 15.97 -17.85
C GLU A 35 -21.19 16.67 -16.49
N LEU A 36 -21.89 16.25 -15.44
CA LEU A 36 -21.74 16.83 -14.12
C LEU A 36 -20.35 16.56 -13.52
N ARG A 37 -19.78 15.35 -13.70
CA ARG A 37 -18.40 15.03 -13.28
C ARG A 37 -17.36 15.81 -14.05
N ALA A 38 -17.58 16.05 -15.33
CA ALA A 38 -16.68 16.89 -16.14
C ALA A 38 -16.71 18.35 -15.66
N GLN A 39 -17.88 18.85 -15.25
CA GLN A 39 -18.04 20.22 -14.75
C GLN A 39 -17.52 20.38 -13.31
N TYR A 40 -17.66 19.36 -12.47
CA TYR A 40 -17.22 19.38 -11.08
C TYR A 40 -16.37 18.14 -10.76
N PRO A 41 -15.06 18.15 -11.08
CA PRO A 41 -14.16 17.06 -10.75
C PRO A 41 -14.16 16.75 -9.25
N GLY A 42 -14.17 15.46 -8.89
CA GLY A 42 -14.17 14.99 -7.49
C GLY A 42 -15.55 14.77 -6.86
N ILE A 43 -16.64 15.00 -7.58
CA ILE A 43 -17.97 14.52 -7.16
C ILE A 43 -18.12 13.01 -7.40
N ARG A 44 -18.98 12.38 -6.61
CA ARG A 44 -19.33 10.96 -6.64
C ARG A 44 -20.85 10.79 -6.64
N PHE A 45 -21.30 9.66 -7.18
CA PHE A 45 -22.70 9.25 -7.18
C PHE A 45 -22.88 7.98 -6.35
N PHE A 46 -23.95 7.92 -5.57
CA PHE A 46 -24.41 6.69 -4.93
C PHE A 46 -25.66 6.19 -5.67
N GLU A 47 -25.56 4.98 -6.22
CA GLU A 47 -26.62 4.28 -6.95
C GLU A 47 -27.20 3.16 -6.07
N ASP A 48 -28.52 2.98 -6.09
CA ASP A 48 -29.20 1.95 -5.32
C ASP A 48 -30.43 1.46 -6.09
N GLN A 49 -30.50 0.15 -6.32
CA GLN A 49 -31.61 -0.51 -7.03
C GLN A 49 -31.99 0.16 -8.37
N GLY A 50 -30.97 0.57 -9.15
CA GLY A 50 -31.17 1.19 -10.46
C GLY A 50 -31.59 2.66 -10.41
N ARG A 51 -31.37 3.35 -9.29
CA ARG A 51 -31.63 4.79 -9.11
C ARG A 51 -30.42 5.50 -8.54
N THR A 52 -30.14 6.67 -9.08
CA THR A 52 -29.19 7.61 -8.49
C THR A 52 -29.81 8.23 -7.26
N ARG A 53 -29.23 7.96 -6.08
CA ARG A 53 -29.76 8.44 -4.81
C ARG A 53 -29.07 9.69 -4.31
N ILE A 54 -27.76 9.80 -4.50
CA ILE A 54 -26.95 10.85 -3.88
C ILE A 54 -25.89 11.33 -4.86
N VAL A 55 -25.72 12.65 -4.94
CA VAL A 55 -24.57 13.36 -5.53
C VAL A 55 -23.82 14.04 -4.38
N TYR A 56 -22.53 13.72 -4.21
CA TYR A 56 -21.72 14.15 -3.06
C TYR A 56 -20.23 14.26 -3.42
N GLY A 57 -19.40 14.78 -2.50
CA GLY A 57 -17.96 14.96 -2.71
C GLY A 57 -17.61 16.44 -2.72
N ASN A 58 -17.02 16.92 -3.82
CA ASN A 58 -16.65 18.33 -3.96
C ASN A 58 -17.86 19.28 -4.08
N THR A 59 -17.61 20.57 -3.79
CA THR A 59 -18.61 21.63 -3.93
C THR A 59 -19.06 21.80 -5.37
N MET A 60 -20.38 21.91 -5.57
CA MET A 60 -21.06 22.10 -6.86
C MET A 60 -21.83 23.42 -6.82
N THR A 61 -21.85 24.16 -7.92
CA THR A 61 -22.44 25.51 -8.04
C THR A 61 -21.90 26.52 -7.02
N THR A 62 -22.10 27.82 -7.27
CA THR A 62 -21.77 28.87 -6.30
C THR A 62 -22.70 30.06 -6.51
N ALA A 63 -23.32 30.57 -5.44
CA ALA A 63 -24.23 31.71 -5.52
C ALA A 63 -24.19 32.59 -4.25
N GLY A 64 -24.76 33.79 -4.32
CA GLY A 64 -24.76 34.74 -3.19
C GLY A 64 -25.72 34.39 -2.04
N THR A 65 -26.59 33.39 -2.22
CA THR A 65 -27.49 32.91 -1.16
C THR A 65 -27.62 31.39 -1.24
N PRO A 66 -27.92 30.69 -0.11
CA PRO A 66 -28.09 29.25 -0.11
C PRO A 66 -29.21 28.79 -1.05
N ARG A 67 -30.30 29.55 -1.12
CA ARG A 67 -31.44 29.25 -1.99
C ARG A 67 -31.05 29.32 -3.47
N GLN A 68 -30.33 30.36 -3.87
CA GLN A 68 -29.89 30.50 -5.26
C GLN A 68 -28.94 29.38 -5.68
N ALA A 69 -28.05 28.94 -4.78
CA ALA A 69 -27.16 27.81 -5.05
C ALA A 69 -27.97 26.51 -5.24
N ALA A 70 -28.92 26.23 -4.34
CA ALA A 70 -29.75 25.04 -4.43
C ALA A 70 -30.68 25.03 -5.66
N GLU A 71 -31.38 26.14 -5.94
CA GLU A 71 -32.26 26.26 -7.10
C GLU A 71 -31.48 26.26 -8.41
N GLY A 72 -30.31 26.90 -8.45
CA GLY A 72 -29.40 26.85 -9.61
C GLY A 72 -28.98 25.42 -9.93
N TRP A 73 -28.52 24.69 -8.91
CA TRP A 73 -28.13 23.28 -9.06
C TRP A 73 -29.29 22.41 -9.55
N LEU A 74 -30.50 22.56 -8.97
CA LEU A 74 -31.66 21.78 -9.41
C LEU A 74 -32.04 22.11 -10.86
N ASN A 75 -32.06 23.38 -11.24
CA ASN A 75 -32.43 23.77 -12.60
C ASN A 75 -31.47 23.23 -13.66
N GLU A 76 -30.18 23.16 -13.35
CA GLU A 76 -29.14 22.76 -14.31
C GLU A 76 -28.87 21.24 -14.30
N HIS A 77 -29.01 20.58 -13.15
CA HIS A 77 -28.42 19.25 -12.93
C HIS A 77 -29.38 18.17 -12.42
N VAL A 78 -30.68 18.47 -12.26
CA VAL A 78 -31.66 17.49 -11.76
C VAL A 78 -31.73 16.20 -12.59
N LEU A 79 -31.41 16.26 -13.88
CA LEU A 79 -31.40 15.11 -14.79
C LEU A 79 -30.34 14.06 -14.43
N ALA A 80 -29.34 14.43 -13.62
CA ALA A 80 -28.34 13.51 -13.08
C ALA A 80 -28.95 12.43 -12.18
N PHE A 81 -30.15 12.66 -11.62
CA PHE A 81 -30.89 11.64 -10.86
C PHE A 81 -31.48 10.51 -11.73
N GLY A 82 -31.40 10.62 -13.07
CA GLY A 82 -31.88 9.58 -13.99
C GLY A 82 -33.40 9.43 -14.10
N ALA A 83 -34.17 10.22 -13.35
CA ALA A 83 -35.64 10.15 -13.33
C ALA A 83 -36.33 11.03 -14.40
N GLY A 84 -35.56 11.60 -15.32
CA GLY A 84 -36.05 12.60 -16.28
C GLY A 84 -36.36 13.95 -15.62
N PRO A 85 -37.11 14.84 -16.30
CA PRO A 85 -37.55 16.10 -15.70
C PRO A 85 -38.39 15.85 -14.44
N LEU A 86 -38.12 16.61 -13.38
CA LEU A 86 -38.78 16.45 -12.08
C LEU A 86 -39.58 17.70 -11.71
N ASP A 87 -40.84 17.50 -11.30
CA ASP A 87 -41.59 18.49 -10.56
C ASP A 87 -41.33 18.27 -9.06
N LEU A 88 -40.76 19.27 -8.39
CA LEU A 88 -40.37 19.20 -6.99
C LEU A 88 -41.06 20.33 -6.19
N ASP A 89 -41.83 19.95 -5.18
CA ASP A 89 -42.40 20.90 -4.23
C ASP A 89 -41.47 21.03 -3.01
N GLU A 90 -41.04 22.24 -2.70
CA GLU A 90 -40.32 22.51 -1.44
C GLU A 90 -41.28 22.29 -0.26
N THR A 91 -40.87 21.43 0.65
CA THR A 91 -41.64 21.06 1.85
C THR A 91 -41.14 21.76 3.11
N ALA A 92 -39.84 22.06 3.18
CA ALA A 92 -39.22 22.76 4.28
C ALA A 92 -37.81 23.22 3.91
N ALA A 93 -37.26 24.14 4.70
CA ALA A 93 -35.84 24.48 4.65
C ALA A 93 -35.34 24.85 6.05
N PHE A 94 -34.10 24.47 6.36
CA PHE A 94 -33.54 24.59 7.71
C PHE A 94 -32.10 25.08 7.69
N ASP A 95 -31.77 25.90 8.69
CA ASP A 95 -30.40 26.14 9.12
C ASP A 95 -29.85 24.87 9.78
N VAL A 96 -28.62 24.50 9.45
CA VAL A 96 -27.94 23.33 10.00
C VAL A 96 -26.57 23.77 10.51
N ARG A 97 -26.22 23.31 11.71
CA ARG A 97 -24.94 23.62 12.36
C ARG A 97 -24.69 25.14 12.47
N PHE A 98 -25.69 25.88 12.96
CA PHE A 98 -25.57 27.31 13.30
C PHE A 98 -25.13 28.19 12.13
N GLY A 99 -25.66 27.97 10.93
CA GLY A 99 -25.36 28.77 9.74
C GLY A 99 -24.18 28.30 8.90
N GLU A 100 -23.52 27.19 9.27
CA GLU A 100 -22.49 26.57 8.42
C GLU A 100 -23.11 25.93 7.18
N PHE A 101 -24.30 25.34 7.33
CA PHE A 101 -25.04 24.73 6.24
C PHE A 101 -26.51 25.17 6.23
N PHE A 102 -27.12 25.05 5.06
CA PHE A 102 -28.55 25.24 4.88
C PHE A 102 -29.10 24.13 4.00
N VAL A 103 -30.18 23.48 4.42
CA VAL A 103 -30.77 22.35 3.70
C VAL A 103 -32.18 22.68 3.22
N PHE A 104 -32.48 22.30 1.98
CA PHE A 104 -33.81 22.40 1.37
C PHE A 104 -34.39 21.00 1.19
N HIS A 105 -35.62 20.81 1.65
CA HIS A 105 -36.36 19.56 1.57
C HIS A 105 -37.41 19.66 0.48
N TYR A 106 -37.42 18.68 -0.41
CA TYR A 106 -38.37 18.58 -1.51
C TYR A 106 -39.17 17.29 -1.43
N LYS A 107 -40.32 17.28 -2.08
CA LYS A 107 -41.09 16.09 -2.41
C LYS A 107 -41.42 16.12 -3.90
N GLN A 108 -41.30 14.98 -4.57
CA GLN A 108 -41.68 14.90 -5.98
C GLN A 108 -43.20 14.96 -6.13
N THR A 109 -43.65 15.73 -7.10
CA THR A 109 -45.03 15.69 -7.60
C THR A 109 -45.05 15.22 -9.05
N MET A 110 -46.20 14.73 -9.50
CA MET A 110 -46.40 14.36 -10.89
C MET A 110 -47.85 14.61 -11.27
N GLN A 111 -48.10 15.49 -12.23
CA GLN A 111 -49.45 15.97 -12.57
C GLN A 111 -50.22 16.53 -11.36
N GLY A 112 -49.52 17.19 -10.44
CA GLY A 112 -50.09 17.75 -9.21
C GLY A 112 -50.41 16.73 -8.11
N LEU A 113 -50.09 15.45 -8.32
CA LEU A 113 -50.22 14.41 -7.30
C LEU A 113 -48.89 14.23 -6.57
N PRO A 114 -48.89 14.10 -5.23
CA PRO A 114 -47.67 13.77 -4.49
C PRO A 114 -47.22 12.34 -4.81
N VAL A 115 -45.92 12.16 -5.01
CA VAL A 115 -45.30 10.84 -5.10
C VAL A 115 -45.03 10.33 -3.67
N ASP A 116 -45.55 9.16 -3.30
CA ASP A 116 -45.31 8.55 -1.99
C ASP A 116 -43.81 8.27 -1.80
N SER A 117 -43.29 8.51 -0.59
CA SER A 117 -41.90 8.17 -0.22
C SER A 117 -40.82 8.73 -1.17
N SER A 118 -40.96 9.99 -1.60
CA SER A 118 -40.06 10.66 -2.55
C SER A 118 -39.26 11.85 -1.97
N PRO A 119 -38.53 11.68 -0.84
CA PRO A 119 -37.74 12.78 -0.28
C PRO A 119 -36.66 13.24 -1.25
N GLY A 120 -36.60 14.56 -1.46
CA GLY A 120 -35.48 15.26 -2.08
C GLY A 120 -34.77 16.15 -1.07
N ARG A 121 -33.44 16.26 -1.15
CA ARG A 121 -32.61 17.08 -0.26
C ARG A 121 -31.54 17.79 -1.07
N VAL A 122 -31.36 19.08 -0.83
CA VAL A 122 -30.20 19.83 -1.35
C VAL A 122 -29.59 20.60 -0.20
N LEU A 123 -28.33 20.31 0.11
CA LEU A 123 -27.55 20.92 1.19
C LEU A 123 -26.52 21.86 0.60
N THR A 124 -26.56 23.11 1.06
CA THR A 124 -25.58 24.14 0.72
C THR A 124 -24.71 24.47 1.91
N ARG A 125 -23.42 24.73 1.66
CA ARG A 125 -22.43 25.16 2.64
C ARG A 125 -22.12 26.64 2.46
N ASN A 126 -21.93 27.34 3.57
CA ASN A 126 -21.38 28.71 3.58
C ASN A 126 -19.88 28.66 3.28
N ASN A 127 -19.44 29.38 2.24
CA ASN A 127 -18.02 29.41 1.86
C ASN A 127 -17.19 30.42 2.67
N HIS A 128 -17.83 31.16 3.59
CA HIS A 128 -17.23 32.22 4.42
C HIS A 128 -16.67 33.42 3.64
N ASP A 129 -16.98 33.53 2.36
CA ASP A 129 -16.61 34.62 1.45
C ASP A 129 -17.84 35.44 0.97
N GLY A 130 -19.02 35.16 1.53
CA GLY A 130 -20.30 35.74 1.11
C GLY A 130 -21.02 34.93 0.04
N THR A 131 -20.50 33.75 -0.33
CA THR A 131 -21.13 32.81 -1.27
C THR A 131 -21.48 31.48 -0.60
N TRP A 132 -22.29 30.70 -1.32
CA TRP A 132 -22.80 29.40 -0.92
C TRP A 132 -22.66 28.41 -2.07
N SER A 133 -22.28 27.17 -1.76
CA SER A 133 -22.14 26.08 -2.74
C SER A 133 -22.92 24.85 -2.30
N VAL A 134 -23.49 24.10 -3.24
CA VAL A 134 -24.10 22.79 -2.97
C VAL A 134 -23.00 21.78 -2.67
N VAL A 135 -23.14 21.02 -1.59
CA VAL A 135 -22.16 19.97 -1.20
C VAL A 135 -22.80 18.58 -1.22
N TYR A 136 -24.12 18.52 -1.23
CA TYR A 136 -24.88 17.27 -1.22
C TYR A 136 -26.25 17.49 -1.84
N ALA A 137 -26.62 16.62 -2.77
CA ALA A 137 -27.96 16.55 -3.33
C ALA A 137 -28.42 15.09 -3.35
N ALA A 138 -29.60 14.81 -2.81
CA ALA A 138 -30.13 13.45 -2.74
C ALA A 138 -31.62 13.39 -3.06
N GLY A 139 -32.06 12.24 -3.55
CA GLY A 139 -33.41 12.04 -4.04
C GLY A 139 -33.84 10.58 -4.08
N LEU A 140 -35.10 10.32 -3.75
CA LEU A 140 -35.81 9.09 -4.11
C LEU A 140 -36.87 9.43 -5.14
N PHE A 141 -36.47 9.48 -6.41
CA PHE A 141 -37.33 9.94 -7.50
C PHE A 141 -37.69 8.82 -8.46
N VAL A 142 -38.83 8.97 -9.13
CA VAL A 142 -39.34 8.01 -10.12
C VAL A 142 -39.69 8.72 -11.43
N SER A 143 -39.37 8.10 -12.55
CA SER A 143 -39.70 8.63 -13.87
C SER A 143 -41.20 8.55 -14.15
N ALA A 144 -41.71 9.51 -14.92
CA ALA A 144 -43.07 9.43 -15.46
C ALA A 144 -43.20 8.23 -16.43
N PRO A 145 -44.35 7.52 -16.44
CA PRO A 145 -44.52 6.37 -17.32
C PRO A 145 -44.42 6.76 -18.80
N GLN A 146 -43.68 5.96 -19.58
CA GLN A 146 -43.56 6.17 -21.01
C GLN A 146 -44.94 5.95 -21.69
N GLY A 147 -45.53 7.02 -22.22
CA GLY A 147 -46.91 7.00 -22.76
C GLY A 147 -47.99 7.52 -21.81
N GLY A 148 -47.62 7.96 -20.60
CA GLY A 148 -48.52 8.53 -19.60
C GLY A 148 -49.17 7.49 -18.69
N PHE A 149 -49.84 7.97 -17.64
CA PHE A 149 -50.50 7.08 -16.68
C PHE A 149 -51.68 6.32 -17.30
N ALA A 150 -51.77 5.02 -16.96
CA ALA A 150 -52.91 4.17 -17.32
C ALA A 150 -54.26 4.79 -16.86
N PRO A 151 -55.36 4.67 -17.64
CA PRO A 151 -56.67 5.19 -17.25
C PRO A 151 -57.15 4.65 -15.90
N MET A 152 -57.68 5.53 -15.05
CA MET A 152 -58.26 5.10 -13.77
C MET A 152 -59.62 4.44 -14.02
N THR A 153 -59.73 3.14 -13.79
CA THR A 153 -60.98 2.39 -13.97
C THR A 153 -61.66 2.05 -12.65
N HIS A 154 -60.98 2.23 -11.52
CA HIS A 154 -61.50 1.97 -10.17
C HIS A 154 -61.57 3.24 -9.34
N SER A 155 -62.72 3.45 -8.69
CA SER A 155 -62.93 4.59 -7.78
C SER A 155 -62.31 4.36 -6.41
N ALA A 156 -62.16 5.44 -5.63
CA ALA A 156 -61.75 5.38 -4.22
C ALA A 156 -62.62 4.42 -3.39
N GLN A 157 -63.92 4.35 -3.70
CA GLN A 157 -64.86 3.46 -3.02
C GLN A 157 -64.60 1.99 -3.39
N ASP A 158 -64.29 1.70 -4.66
CA ASP A 158 -63.95 0.34 -5.10
C ASP A 158 -62.69 -0.16 -4.41
N ALA A 159 -61.65 0.68 -4.32
CA ALA A 159 -60.41 0.38 -3.61
C ALA A 159 -60.65 0.09 -2.12
N THR A 160 -61.44 0.92 -1.43
CA THR A 160 -61.75 0.72 -0.01
C THR A 160 -62.59 -0.54 0.21
N ASN A 161 -63.57 -0.81 -0.66
CA ASN A 161 -64.41 -2.01 -0.57
C ASN A 161 -63.61 -3.29 -0.79
N PHE A 162 -62.66 -3.26 -1.74
CA PHE A 162 -61.76 -4.37 -1.99
C PHE A 162 -60.97 -4.74 -0.73
N ILE A 163 -60.29 -3.77 -0.11
CA ILE A 163 -59.50 -4.03 1.11
C ILE A 163 -60.39 -4.44 2.30
N LYS A 164 -61.59 -3.86 2.43
CA LYS A 164 -62.55 -4.31 3.46
C LYS A 164 -63.07 -5.73 3.23
N GLY A 165 -62.96 -6.26 2.01
CA GLY A 165 -63.30 -7.64 1.66
C GLY A 165 -62.17 -8.64 1.91
N THR A 166 -60.96 -8.19 2.26
CA THR A 166 -59.84 -9.06 2.62
C THR A 166 -59.74 -9.25 4.14
N GLU A 167 -58.66 -9.86 4.62
CA GLU A 167 -58.40 -10.04 6.05
C GLU A 167 -58.36 -8.72 6.85
N TYR A 168 -58.07 -7.59 6.18
CA TYR A 168 -58.00 -6.27 6.82
C TYR A 168 -59.38 -5.67 7.13
N GLY A 169 -60.47 -6.24 6.61
CA GLY A 169 -61.84 -5.79 6.88
C GLY A 169 -62.23 -5.77 8.36
N ARG A 170 -61.49 -6.47 9.22
CA ARG A 170 -61.64 -6.46 10.69
C ARG A 170 -61.23 -5.15 11.36
N LEU A 171 -60.49 -4.28 10.67
CA LEU A 171 -60.02 -3.02 11.24
C LEU A 171 -61.22 -2.05 11.45
N PRO A 172 -61.38 -1.49 12.67
CA PRO A 172 -62.58 -0.72 13.02
C PRO A 172 -62.60 0.72 12.51
N LYS A 173 -61.46 1.30 12.13
CA LYS A 173 -61.36 2.69 11.66
C LYS A 173 -60.64 2.78 10.31
N TRP A 174 -61.10 3.70 9.47
CA TRP A 174 -60.61 3.89 8.11
C TRP A 174 -60.54 5.40 7.78
N SER A 175 -59.44 5.84 7.18
CA SER A 175 -59.33 7.20 6.61
C SER A 175 -60.05 7.29 5.27
N ALA A 176 -60.27 8.52 4.79
CA ALA A 176 -60.66 8.73 3.40
C ALA A 176 -59.49 8.37 2.47
N PRO A 177 -59.75 7.76 1.28
CA PRO A 177 -58.71 7.56 0.27
C PRO A 177 -58.32 8.85 -0.44
N GLU A 178 -57.02 9.02 -0.61
CA GLU A 178 -56.40 10.10 -1.38
C GLU A 178 -55.68 9.52 -2.60
N LEU A 179 -55.68 10.26 -3.71
CA LEU A 179 -54.99 9.82 -4.92
C LEU A 179 -53.53 10.27 -4.85
N VAL A 180 -52.60 9.34 -4.99
CA VAL A 180 -51.16 9.58 -4.98
C VAL A 180 -50.47 8.85 -6.13
N VAL A 181 -49.19 9.14 -6.35
CA VAL A 181 -48.33 8.32 -7.20
C VAL A 181 -47.51 7.40 -6.33
N PHE A 182 -47.68 6.09 -6.50
CA PHE A 182 -46.93 5.05 -5.83
C PHE A 182 -45.72 4.65 -6.68
N GLN A 183 -44.57 4.43 -6.02
CA GLN A 183 -43.34 3.97 -6.66
C GLN A 183 -43.30 2.44 -6.63
N ARG A 184 -43.79 1.78 -7.68
CA ARG A 184 -43.80 0.31 -7.77
C ARG A 184 -42.42 -0.19 -8.17
N GLN A 185 -41.85 -1.10 -7.38
CA GLN A 185 -40.61 -1.78 -7.74
C GLN A 185 -40.84 -2.77 -8.89
N THR A 186 -39.87 -2.85 -9.78
CA THR A 186 -39.81 -3.71 -10.97
C THR A 186 -38.45 -4.41 -11.03
N GLU A 187 -38.27 -5.37 -11.93
CA GLU A 187 -36.99 -6.08 -12.09
C GLU A 187 -35.81 -5.15 -12.43
N THR A 188 -36.08 -4.02 -13.09
CA THR A 188 -35.05 -3.09 -13.60
C THR A 188 -35.03 -1.74 -12.87
N GLY A 189 -35.74 -1.61 -11.75
CA GLY A 189 -35.84 -0.36 -10.98
C GLY A 189 -37.26 -0.10 -10.51
N PHE A 190 -37.82 1.06 -10.82
CA PHE A 190 -39.13 1.45 -10.31
C PHE A 190 -39.94 2.24 -11.34
N GLU A 191 -41.26 2.13 -11.25
CA GLU A 191 -42.21 2.84 -12.10
C GLU A 191 -43.28 3.57 -11.28
N ALA A 192 -43.79 4.67 -11.83
CA ALA A 192 -44.85 5.47 -11.23
C ALA A 192 -46.24 4.91 -11.56
N VAL A 193 -47.05 4.65 -10.54
CA VAL A 193 -48.44 4.17 -10.70
C VAL A 193 -49.40 5.07 -9.91
N ARG A 194 -50.54 5.45 -10.48
CA ARG A 194 -51.59 6.15 -9.71
C ARG A 194 -52.27 5.16 -8.77
N ALA A 195 -52.28 5.48 -7.48
CA ALA A 195 -52.83 4.62 -6.45
C ALA A 195 -53.73 5.39 -5.48
N TRP A 196 -54.76 4.71 -4.97
CA TRP A 196 -55.55 5.17 -3.83
C TRP A 196 -54.82 4.80 -2.53
N GLN A 197 -54.41 5.81 -1.77
CA GLN A 197 -53.78 5.68 -0.45
C GLN A 197 -54.81 5.90 0.65
N PHE A 198 -54.92 4.97 1.60
CA PHE A 198 -55.76 5.14 2.80
C PHE A 198 -55.25 4.28 3.96
N VAL A 199 -55.63 4.68 5.17
CA VAL A 199 -55.24 4.01 6.41
C VAL A 199 -56.40 3.19 6.96
N GLY A 200 -56.15 1.95 7.32
CA GLY A 200 -57.00 1.16 8.20
C GLY A 200 -56.32 0.96 9.55
N GLU A 201 -57.04 1.12 10.65
CA GLU A 201 -56.45 0.99 11.97
C GLU A 201 -57.38 0.37 13.03
N ASN A 202 -56.76 -0.37 13.95
CA ASN A 202 -57.29 -0.67 15.27
C ASN A 202 -56.57 0.22 16.30
N PRO A 203 -57.24 1.21 16.90
CA PRO A 203 -56.62 2.13 17.87
C PRO A 203 -56.43 1.54 19.28
N ASP A 204 -56.87 0.31 19.53
CA ASP A 204 -56.67 -0.38 20.81
C ASP A 204 -55.18 -0.56 21.11
N LEU A 205 -54.72 -0.14 22.29
CA LEU A 205 -53.30 -0.16 22.65
C LEU A 205 -52.72 -1.56 22.89
N ILE A 206 -53.58 -2.55 23.19
CA ILE A 206 -53.17 -3.94 23.43
C ILE A 206 -53.17 -4.72 22.10
N ARG A 207 -54.03 -4.34 21.16
CA ARG A 207 -54.18 -4.96 19.83
C ARG A 207 -53.91 -3.96 18.71
N ARG A 208 -52.89 -3.12 18.89
CA ARG A 208 -52.61 -1.99 18.00
C ARG A 208 -52.23 -2.50 16.62
N GLU A 209 -53.00 -2.07 15.63
CA GLU A 209 -52.74 -2.34 14.23
C GLU A 209 -53.01 -1.07 13.44
N LYS A 210 -52.12 -0.75 12.51
CA LYS A 210 -52.26 0.39 11.62
C LYS A 210 -51.56 0.02 10.33
N TYR A 211 -52.30 0.07 9.23
CA TYR A 211 -51.79 -0.21 7.91
C TYR A 211 -52.12 0.95 6.97
N THR A 212 -51.15 1.35 6.17
CA THR A 212 -51.37 2.22 5.00
C THR A 212 -51.48 1.32 3.77
N PHE A 213 -52.60 1.42 3.07
CA PHE A 213 -52.89 0.65 1.87
C PHE A 213 -52.69 1.50 0.63
N PHE A 214 -52.09 0.90 -0.40
CA PHE A 214 -51.98 1.47 -1.74
C PHE A 214 -52.66 0.54 -2.73
N VAL A 215 -53.73 1.00 -3.36
CA VAL A 215 -54.49 0.21 -4.35
C VAL A 215 -54.38 0.88 -5.72
N ASP A 216 -53.97 0.13 -6.72
CA ASP A 216 -53.81 0.60 -8.10
C ASP A 216 -55.14 1.17 -8.64
N ALA A 217 -55.15 2.43 -9.05
CA ALA A 217 -56.36 3.10 -9.53
C ALA A 217 -56.80 2.62 -10.93
N ALA A 218 -55.92 1.98 -11.68
CA ALA A 218 -56.20 1.43 -13.01
C ALA A 218 -56.65 -0.03 -12.97
N THR A 219 -56.12 -0.85 -12.04
CA THR A 219 -56.40 -2.31 -12.00
C THR A 219 -57.18 -2.76 -10.78
N GLY A 220 -57.26 -1.95 -9.72
CA GLY A 220 -57.89 -2.31 -8.45
C GLY A 220 -57.07 -3.30 -7.61
N ALA A 221 -55.86 -3.67 -8.04
CA ALA A 221 -54.98 -4.56 -7.30
C ALA A 221 -54.38 -3.85 -6.07
N LEU A 222 -54.23 -4.58 -4.96
CA LEU A 222 -53.43 -4.12 -3.82
C LEU A 222 -51.95 -4.10 -4.24
N LEU A 223 -51.36 -2.92 -4.26
CA LEU A 223 -49.93 -2.71 -4.53
C LEU A 223 -49.09 -2.97 -3.28
N GLU A 224 -49.53 -2.42 -2.14
CA GLU A 224 -48.83 -2.58 -0.86
C GLU A 224 -49.81 -2.39 0.31
N ALA A 225 -49.68 -3.25 1.33
CA ALA A 225 -50.25 -3.02 2.66
C ALA A 225 -49.10 -2.79 3.65
N ARG A 226 -48.74 -1.52 3.85
CA ARG A 226 -47.61 -1.11 4.68
C ARG A 226 -48.00 -1.13 6.15
N ASN A 227 -47.33 -1.94 6.97
CA ASN A 227 -47.54 -1.94 8.42
C ASN A 227 -46.88 -0.69 9.04
N GLU A 228 -47.67 0.11 9.72
CA GLU A 228 -47.25 1.37 10.38
C GLU A 228 -47.02 1.16 11.89
N VAL A 229 -47.19 -0.05 12.40
CA VAL A 229 -46.87 -0.42 13.78
C VAL A 229 -45.45 -0.99 13.82
N HIS A 230 -44.54 -0.23 14.42
CA HIS A 230 -43.20 -0.71 14.74
C HIS A 230 -43.27 -1.68 15.92
N ASN A 231 -42.66 -2.86 15.77
CA ASN A 231 -42.47 -3.80 16.88
C ASN A 231 -41.62 -3.13 17.95
N ILE A 232 -41.92 -3.43 19.21
CA ILE A 232 -41.28 -2.76 20.33
C ILE A 232 -40.24 -3.72 20.91
N ASP A 233 -38.97 -3.49 20.57
CA ASP A 233 -37.88 -4.36 21.01
C ASP A 233 -37.66 -4.26 22.53
N VAL A 234 -37.00 -5.28 23.09
CA VAL A 234 -36.52 -5.23 24.47
C VAL A 234 -35.13 -4.63 24.44
N PHE A 235 -34.99 -3.39 24.89
CA PHE A 235 -33.72 -2.69 24.96
C PHE A 235 -33.42 -2.22 26.38
N GLY A 236 -32.15 -1.93 26.64
CA GLY A 236 -31.72 -1.58 27.98
C GLY A 236 -30.22 -1.40 28.11
N ARG A 237 -29.77 -1.25 29.35
CA ARG A 237 -28.35 -1.13 29.70
C ARG A 237 -27.94 -2.12 30.78
N VAL A 238 -26.71 -2.61 30.69
CA VAL A 238 -26.05 -3.39 31.73
C VAL A 238 -24.91 -2.56 32.32
N GLN A 239 -24.91 -2.49 33.65
CA GLN A 239 -23.88 -1.78 34.41
C GLN A 239 -23.42 -2.63 35.59
N GLY A 240 -22.27 -2.32 36.16
CA GLY A 240 -21.75 -2.98 37.36
C GLY A 240 -20.89 -2.04 38.19
N PHE A 241 -20.90 -2.20 39.52
CA PHE A 241 -19.97 -1.45 40.35
C PHE A 241 -18.55 -2.02 40.22
N GLY A 242 -17.68 -1.31 39.51
CA GLY A 242 -16.27 -1.64 39.27
C GLY A 242 -15.35 -0.54 39.78
N SER A 243 -14.04 -0.72 39.68
CA SER A 243 -13.04 0.29 40.04
C SER A 243 -12.99 1.40 38.98
N PRO A 244 -13.28 2.68 39.31
CA PRO A 244 -13.16 3.77 38.35
C PRO A 244 -11.70 4.20 38.15
N GLY A 245 -11.40 4.80 36.99
CA GLY A 245 -10.05 5.26 36.66
C GLY A 245 -9.06 4.10 36.51
N ASN A 246 -7.80 4.34 36.89
CA ASN A 246 -6.68 3.39 36.74
C ASN A 246 -6.30 2.70 38.07
N GLU A 247 -6.97 3.04 39.17
CA GLU A 247 -6.66 2.50 40.49
C GLU A 247 -7.58 1.30 40.86
N PRO A 248 -7.12 0.36 41.71
CA PRO A 248 -7.94 -0.77 42.15
C PRO A 248 -9.01 -0.35 43.17
N ASP A 249 -9.89 -1.29 43.54
CA ASP A 249 -10.81 -1.14 44.67
C ASP A 249 -10.03 -0.96 45.98
N ARG A 250 -10.09 0.27 46.50
CA ARG A 250 -9.48 0.66 47.78
C ARG A 250 -10.34 1.72 48.46
N PRO A 251 -10.16 1.97 49.78
CA PRO A 251 -10.97 2.95 50.49
C PRO A 251 -10.98 4.37 49.88
N GLN A 252 -9.91 4.74 49.18
CA GLN A 252 -9.77 6.03 48.48
C GLN A 252 -10.30 6.01 47.04
N ASN A 253 -10.51 4.82 46.46
CA ASN A 253 -11.10 4.61 45.14
C ASN A 253 -12.24 3.58 45.23
N PRO A 254 -13.35 3.93 45.89
CA PRO A 254 -14.46 3.01 46.07
C PRO A 254 -15.11 2.67 44.72
N PRO A 255 -15.70 1.47 44.57
CA PRO A 255 -16.35 1.07 43.32
C PRO A 255 -17.43 2.05 42.86
N ALA A 256 -17.45 2.34 41.57
CA ALA A 256 -18.40 3.21 40.90
C ALA A 256 -19.12 2.44 39.78
N LEU A 257 -20.27 2.96 39.36
CA LEU A 257 -21.08 2.32 38.34
C LEU A 257 -20.41 2.48 36.97
N LEU A 258 -20.00 1.37 36.36
CA LEU A 258 -19.39 1.29 35.04
C LEU A 258 -20.33 0.59 34.06
N ASN A 259 -20.26 0.95 32.78
CA ASN A 259 -20.92 0.21 31.72
C ASN A 259 -20.23 -1.13 31.50
N VAL A 260 -21.01 -2.18 31.26
CA VAL A 260 -20.50 -3.53 31.03
C VAL A 260 -20.66 -3.85 29.55
N ASN A 261 -19.55 -3.88 28.81
CA ASN A 261 -19.49 -4.25 27.40
C ASN A 261 -19.47 -5.77 27.21
N ASP A 262 -19.82 -6.27 26.02
CA ASP A 262 -19.69 -7.67 25.58
C ASP A 262 -20.39 -8.75 26.44
N VAL A 263 -21.33 -8.38 27.31
CA VAL A 263 -22.10 -9.37 28.09
C VAL A 263 -23.36 -9.79 27.35
N ARG A 264 -23.62 -11.10 27.31
CA ARG A 264 -24.85 -11.62 26.70
C ARG A 264 -26.05 -11.37 27.59
N VAL A 265 -27.02 -10.61 27.10
CA VAL A 265 -28.35 -10.44 27.70
C VAL A 265 -29.35 -11.33 26.97
N ALA A 266 -30.02 -12.21 27.72
CA ALA A 266 -30.97 -13.16 27.15
C ALA A 266 -32.38 -12.99 27.73
N ILE A 267 -33.38 -13.04 26.86
CA ILE A 267 -34.78 -13.23 27.27
C ILE A 267 -34.96 -14.71 27.63
N SER A 268 -35.60 -15.00 28.78
CA SER A 268 -35.87 -16.37 29.21
C SER A 268 -36.64 -17.16 28.14
N GLY A 269 -36.02 -18.20 27.58
CA GLY A 269 -36.60 -19.03 26.51
C GLY A 269 -36.75 -18.32 25.16
N GLY A 270 -36.10 -17.17 24.97
CA GLY A 270 -36.22 -16.33 23.77
C GLY A 270 -34.88 -15.92 23.17
N ASN A 271 -34.91 -14.79 22.46
CA ASN A 271 -33.74 -14.20 21.80
C ASN A 271 -32.76 -13.59 22.82
N ASN A 272 -31.57 -13.24 22.33
CA ASN A 272 -30.50 -12.62 23.11
C ASN A 272 -29.71 -11.65 22.22
N ALA A 273 -28.94 -10.79 22.85
CA ALA A 273 -27.98 -9.89 22.22
C ALA A 273 -26.80 -9.66 23.19
N TYR A 274 -25.64 -9.30 22.64
CA TYR A 274 -24.54 -8.77 23.43
C TYR A 274 -24.70 -7.26 23.61
N THR A 275 -24.14 -6.74 24.68
CA THR A 275 -24.07 -5.29 24.92
C THR A 275 -22.94 -4.66 24.10
N ASP A 276 -23.15 -3.45 23.61
CA ASP A 276 -22.07 -2.61 23.05
C ASP A 276 -21.12 -2.04 24.13
N ASP A 277 -20.15 -1.21 23.74
CA ASP A 277 -19.18 -0.58 24.65
C ASP A 277 -19.82 0.32 25.71
N ASP A 278 -21.02 0.84 25.43
CA ASP A 278 -21.83 1.62 26.35
C ASP A 278 -22.68 0.72 27.28
N GLY A 279 -22.58 -0.59 27.14
CA GLY A 279 -23.37 -1.55 27.89
C GLY A 279 -24.82 -1.63 27.42
N VAL A 280 -25.16 -1.08 26.26
CA VAL A 280 -26.52 -1.07 25.71
C VAL A 280 -26.80 -2.36 24.95
N PHE A 281 -27.97 -2.94 25.17
CA PHE A 281 -28.45 -4.10 24.40
C PHE A 281 -29.79 -3.80 23.74
N THR A 282 -30.03 -4.42 22.59
CA THR A 282 -31.34 -4.46 21.93
C THR A 282 -31.63 -5.89 21.46
N ILE A 283 -32.68 -6.49 22.00
CA ILE A 283 -33.11 -7.86 21.69
C ILE A 283 -34.43 -7.80 20.94
N SER A 284 -34.45 -8.31 19.71
CA SER A 284 -35.68 -8.37 18.92
C SER A 284 -36.76 -9.19 19.61
N HIS A 285 -37.93 -8.59 19.84
CA HIS A 285 -39.06 -9.23 20.53
C HIS A 285 -40.41 -8.84 19.91
N GLY A 286 -41.21 -9.84 19.51
CA GLY A 286 -42.50 -9.62 18.82
C GLY A 286 -43.71 -9.45 19.76
N GLY A 287 -43.52 -9.44 21.07
CA GLY A 287 -44.58 -9.35 22.08
C GLY A 287 -44.53 -8.05 22.88
N ASN A 288 -45.65 -7.69 23.51
CA ASN A 288 -45.75 -6.48 24.35
C ASN A 288 -45.87 -6.81 25.85
N SER A 289 -45.82 -8.10 26.20
CA SER A 289 -45.86 -8.57 27.58
C SER A 289 -44.49 -8.44 28.23
N ASN A 290 -44.46 -8.14 29.53
CA ASN A 290 -43.23 -8.17 30.30
C ASN A 290 -42.51 -9.53 30.16
N VAL A 291 -41.20 -9.47 29.97
CA VAL A 291 -40.33 -10.64 29.87
C VAL A 291 -39.26 -10.60 30.95
N THR A 292 -38.72 -11.76 31.32
CA THR A 292 -37.53 -11.83 32.16
C THR A 292 -36.29 -11.81 31.29
N ILE A 293 -35.39 -10.87 31.58
CA ILE A 293 -34.04 -10.81 31.02
C ILE A 293 -33.02 -11.24 32.06
N SER A 294 -31.91 -11.81 31.62
CA SER A 294 -30.79 -12.20 32.48
C SER A 294 -29.44 -12.06 31.78
N ALA A 295 -28.41 -11.77 32.56
CA ALA A 295 -27.02 -11.72 32.13
C ALA A 295 -26.12 -12.43 33.17
N THR A 296 -24.98 -12.95 32.73
CA THR A 296 -23.99 -13.62 33.59
C THR A 296 -22.59 -13.44 33.01
N PHE A 297 -21.58 -13.30 33.86
CA PHE A 297 -20.18 -13.18 33.42
C PHE A 297 -19.54 -14.52 32.99
N ASP A 298 -20.28 -15.62 33.01
CA ASP A 298 -19.87 -16.92 32.44
C ASP A 298 -20.28 -17.07 30.96
N VAL A 299 -20.89 -16.03 30.36
CA VAL A 299 -21.31 -16.02 28.95
C VAL A 299 -21.06 -14.64 28.34
N GLY A 300 -19.79 -14.26 28.21
CA GLY A 300 -19.38 -13.08 27.46
C GLY A 300 -19.08 -13.39 25.99
N GLU A 301 -18.90 -12.35 25.19
CA GLU A 301 -18.46 -12.49 23.79
C GLU A 301 -16.98 -12.87 23.74
N TRP A 302 -16.16 -12.16 24.50
CA TRP A 302 -14.69 -12.30 24.51
C TRP A 302 -14.11 -12.81 25.83
N CYS A 303 -14.91 -12.84 26.89
CA CYS A 303 -14.44 -13.15 28.24
C CYS A 303 -15.45 -14.02 29.00
N ASN A 304 -14.95 -15.09 29.63
CA ASN A 304 -15.71 -15.84 30.63
C ASN A 304 -15.00 -15.81 31.99
N ILE A 305 -15.69 -15.33 33.02
CA ILE A 305 -15.16 -15.20 34.37
C ILE A 305 -15.26 -16.53 35.12
N ASN A 306 -14.14 -16.93 35.72
CA ASN A 306 -14.08 -17.99 36.71
C ASN A 306 -13.61 -17.43 38.05
N ASN A 307 -14.54 -17.30 38.99
CA ASN A 307 -14.29 -16.78 40.33
C ASN A 307 -13.78 -17.88 41.27
N GLN A 308 -12.56 -17.73 41.81
CA GLN A 308 -12.00 -18.61 42.82
C GLN A 308 -12.14 -18.08 44.27
N GLY A 309 -12.76 -16.91 44.43
CA GLY A 309 -13.05 -16.30 45.72
C GLY A 309 -14.29 -16.88 46.40
N SER A 310 -14.79 -16.20 47.44
CA SER A 310 -16.11 -16.53 48.00
C SER A 310 -17.22 -15.99 47.10
N GLY A 311 -18.27 -16.79 46.88
CA GLY A 311 -19.38 -16.44 45.98
C GLY A 311 -19.35 -17.28 44.70
N GLY A 312 -20.32 -17.07 43.82
CA GLY A 312 -20.34 -17.64 42.47
C GLY A 312 -19.82 -16.65 41.43
N VAL A 313 -19.92 -17.03 40.15
CA VAL A 313 -19.86 -16.07 39.04
C VAL A 313 -21.08 -15.15 39.11
N LEU A 314 -20.87 -13.85 38.95
CA LEU A 314 -21.95 -12.86 39.00
C LEU A 314 -23.00 -13.10 37.91
N SER A 315 -24.27 -13.13 38.32
CA SER A 315 -25.44 -13.25 37.43
C SER A 315 -26.57 -12.37 37.94
N GLU A 316 -27.19 -11.62 37.03
CA GLU A 316 -28.29 -10.70 37.31
C GLU A 316 -29.51 -11.04 36.45
N SER A 317 -30.70 -10.78 36.99
CA SER A 317 -31.96 -10.95 36.27
C SER A 317 -32.95 -9.86 36.62
N GLY A 318 -33.78 -9.50 35.65
CA GLY A 318 -34.74 -8.40 35.79
C GLY A 318 -35.96 -8.61 34.90
N THR A 319 -37.00 -7.82 35.16
CA THR A 319 -38.18 -7.77 34.30
C THR A 319 -38.02 -6.62 33.31
N ALA A 320 -38.06 -6.91 32.01
CA ALA A 320 -38.09 -5.91 30.96
C ALA A 320 -39.51 -5.74 30.41
N THR A 321 -39.93 -4.50 30.20
CA THR A 321 -41.18 -4.18 29.50
C THR A 321 -40.79 -3.74 28.09
N PRO A 322 -41.18 -4.48 27.03
CA PRO A 322 -40.87 -4.10 25.65
C PRO A 322 -41.20 -2.61 25.39
N GLY A 323 -40.22 -1.84 24.89
CA GLY A 323 -40.33 -0.39 24.67
C GLY A 323 -39.99 0.54 25.82
N VAL A 324 -39.67 -0.01 26.97
CA VAL A 324 -39.16 0.73 28.12
C VAL A 324 -37.76 0.22 28.40
N GLU A 325 -36.81 1.15 28.56
CA GLU A 325 -35.43 0.83 28.88
C GLU A 325 -35.36 -0.01 30.16
N ALA A 326 -34.77 -1.21 30.05
CA ALA A 326 -34.51 -2.10 31.19
C ALA A 326 -33.06 -1.94 31.67
N ASN A 327 -32.83 -2.08 32.98
CA ASN A 327 -31.48 -2.02 33.55
C ASN A 327 -31.15 -3.29 34.31
N LEU A 328 -29.96 -3.85 34.07
CA LEU A 328 -29.34 -4.86 34.92
C LEU A 328 -28.11 -4.25 35.58
N THR A 329 -28.02 -4.36 36.91
CA THR A 329 -26.91 -3.79 37.67
C THR A 329 -26.23 -4.86 38.51
N PHE A 330 -24.99 -5.19 38.16
CA PHE A 330 -24.12 -6.10 38.87
C PHE A 330 -23.46 -5.45 40.10
N ASN A 331 -23.12 -6.25 41.10
CA ASN A 331 -22.33 -5.83 42.27
C ASN A 331 -22.93 -4.64 43.05
N GLN A 332 -24.25 -4.60 43.23
CA GLN A 332 -24.96 -3.48 43.89
C GLN A 332 -24.56 -3.24 45.35
N THR A 333 -23.97 -4.25 46.01
CA THR A 333 -23.37 -4.12 47.34
C THR A 333 -21.89 -4.46 47.22
N PRO A 334 -21.04 -3.51 46.79
CA PRO A 334 -19.68 -3.81 46.36
C PRO A 334 -18.86 -4.58 47.39
N SER A 335 -18.22 -5.65 46.94
CA SER A 335 -17.21 -6.40 47.70
C SER A 335 -16.00 -6.65 46.81
N GLU A 336 -14.82 -6.80 47.42
CA GLU A 336 -13.57 -7.01 46.69
C GLU A 336 -13.68 -8.08 45.58
N TYR A 337 -14.26 -9.24 45.92
CA TYR A 337 -14.34 -10.37 44.99
C TYR A 337 -15.36 -10.18 43.87
N GLU A 338 -16.44 -9.43 44.11
CA GLU A 338 -17.43 -9.12 43.08
C GLU A 338 -16.94 -7.96 42.20
N THR A 339 -16.27 -6.95 42.78
CA THR A 339 -15.62 -5.86 42.03
C THR A 339 -14.56 -6.41 41.07
N ALA A 340 -13.74 -7.37 41.52
CA ALA A 340 -12.74 -8.04 40.68
C ALA A 340 -13.35 -8.74 39.45
N GLN A 341 -14.56 -9.31 39.57
CA GLN A 341 -15.25 -9.93 38.44
C GLN A 341 -15.74 -8.88 37.43
N VAL A 342 -16.34 -7.79 37.91
CA VAL A 342 -16.81 -6.68 37.06
C VAL A 342 -15.64 -6.08 36.30
N ASN A 343 -14.54 -5.78 36.99
CA ASN A 343 -13.34 -5.20 36.39
C ASN A 343 -12.75 -6.11 35.31
N ALA A 344 -12.48 -7.38 35.64
CA ALA A 344 -11.84 -8.29 34.71
C ALA A 344 -12.68 -8.50 33.44
N PHE A 345 -14.01 -8.58 33.57
CA PHE A 345 -14.91 -8.71 32.42
C PHE A 345 -14.82 -7.49 31.50
N ILE A 346 -15.03 -6.29 32.04
CA ILE A 346 -15.02 -5.02 31.27
C ILE A 346 -13.68 -4.82 30.57
N HIS A 347 -12.58 -4.89 31.32
CA HIS A 347 -11.28 -4.50 30.80
C HIS A 347 -10.71 -5.50 29.80
N THR A 348 -11.12 -6.77 29.87
CA THR A 348 -10.78 -7.79 28.86
C THR A 348 -11.50 -7.51 27.54
N GLY A 349 -12.78 -7.15 27.59
CA GLY A 349 -13.54 -6.75 26.40
C GLY A 349 -12.98 -5.49 25.74
N LYS A 350 -12.68 -4.46 26.54
CA LYS A 350 -12.14 -3.20 26.03
C LYS A 350 -10.81 -3.34 25.28
N ILE A 351 -9.86 -4.13 25.81
CA ILE A 351 -8.57 -4.34 25.12
C ILE A 351 -8.73 -5.20 23.87
N HIS A 352 -9.65 -6.18 23.88
CA HIS A 352 -10.01 -6.91 22.66
C HIS A 352 -10.52 -5.94 21.60
N ASN A 353 -11.52 -5.13 21.93
CA ASN A 353 -12.18 -4.22 20.99
C ASN A 353 -11.20 -3.18 20.43
N LEU A 354 -10.28 -2.63 21.25
CA LEU A 354 -9.24 -1.70 20.78
C LEU A 354 -8.43 -2.27 19.62
N ILE A 355 -8.00 -3.54 19.70
CA ILE A 355 -7.23 -4.16 18.63
C ILE A 355 -8.14 -4.61 17.49
N ALA A 356 -9.30 -5.20 17.78
CA ALA A 356 -10.18 -5.80 16.78
C ALA A 356 -10.79 -4.75 15.84
N ASP A 357 -11.28 -3.64 16.40
CA ASP A 357 -11.96 -2.58 15.65
C ASP A 357 -10.99 -1.83 14.71
N ARG A 358 -9.70 -1.77 15.08
CA ARG A 358 -8.66 -1.04 14.34
C ARG A 358 -7.90 -1.87 13.32
N SER A 359 -7.83 -3.20 13.51
CA SER A 359 -7.11 -4.11 12.60
C SER A 359 -8.01 -4.92 11.67
N GLY A 360 -9.27 -5.17 12.07
CA GLY A 360 -10.10 -6.19 11.46
C GLY A 360 -9.57 -7.63 11.64
N TRP A 361 -8.58 -7.84 12.52
CA TRP A 361 -7.95 -9.13 12.76
C TRP A 361 -8.79 -10.00 13.70
N GLY A 362 -9.55 -10.93 13.13
CA GLY A 362 -10.32 -11.92 13.91
C GLY A 362 -9.48 -13.04 14.54
N GLY A 363 -8.15 -12.97 14.47
CA GLY A 363 -7.26 -14.01 14.98
C GLY A 363 -7.20 -14.10 16.51
N MET A 364 -7.90 -13.23 17.23
CA MET A 364 -8.09 -13.26 18.68
C MET A 364 -9.55 -13.42 19.12
N ASP A 365 -10.51 -13.58 18.19
CA ASP A 365 -11.98 -13.72 18.43
C ASP A 365 -12.38 -15.04 19.11
N PHE A 366 -11.90 -15.24 20.33
CA PHE A 366 -12.11 -16.43 21.12
C PHE A 366 -12.38 -16.00 22.55
N VAL A 367 -13.29 -16.72 23.21
CA VAL A 367 -13.59 -16.48 24.62
C VAL A 367 -12.35 -16.77 25.46
N CYS A 368 -11.73 -15.72 26.00
CA CYS A 368 -10.59 -15.82 26.91
C CYS A 368 -11.08 -16.20 28.32
N GLN A 369 -10.55 -17.31 28.83
CA GLN A 369 -10.83 -17.75 30.19
C GLN A 369 -10.15 -16.78 31.17
N THR A 370 -10.95 -16.17 32.05
CA THR A 370 -10.49 -15.12 32.95
C THR A 370 -10.69 -15.52 34.40
N ASN A 371 -9.61 -15.96 35.05
CA ASN A 371 -9.64 -16.45 36.42
C ASN A 371 -9.37 -15.31 37.40
N VAL A 372 -10.31 -15.05 38.32
CA VAL A 372 -10.20 -13.97 39.33
C VAL A 372 -10.20 -14.50 40.75
N ASN A 373 -9.70 -13.68 41.68
CA ASN A 373 -9.68 -13.95 43.12
C ASN A 373 -8.92 -15.22 43.53
N ILE A 374 -7.89 -15.61 42.76
CA ILE A 374 -7.03 -16.74 43.10
C ILE A 374 -6.38 -16.48 44.47
N ASN A 375 -6.37 -17.49 45.33
CA ASN A 375 -5.83 -17.41 46.69
C ASN A 375 -4.29 -17.41 46.72
N SER A 376 -3.72 -16.33 46.19
CA SER A 376 -2.31 -15.97 46.22
C SER A 376 -2.18 -14.44 46.32
N SER A 377 -0.99 -13.88 46.18
CA SER A 377 -0.77 -12.43 46.34
C SER A 377 0.33 -11.91 45.42
N CYS A 378 0.25 -10.64 45.04
CA CYS A 378 1.32 -9.91 44.36
C CYS A 378 1.74 -10.50 43.00
N ASN A 379 0.78 -10.98 42.21
CA ASN A 379 1.00 -11.34 40.82
C ASN A 379 -0.30 -11.27 40.02
N ALA A 380 -0.15 -11.14 38.71
CA ALA A 380 -1.10 -11.59 37.69
C ALA A 380 -0.27 -12.32 36.62
N PHE A 381 -0.90 -13.17 35.81
CA PHE A 381 -0.19 -13.85 34.73
C PHE A 381 -1.12 -14.40 33.64
N PHE A 382 -0.59 -14.45 32.43
CA PHE A 382 -1.04 -15.30 31.35
C PHE A 382 -0.33 -16.66 31.38
N ASP A 383 -1.07 -17.76 31.22
CA ASP A 383 -0.52 -19.13 31.30
C ASP A 383 -0.46 -19.88 29.95
N GLY A 384 -0.75 -19.19 28.84
CA GLY A 384 -0.88 -19.77 27.51
C GLY A 384 -2.33 -19.99 27.08
N ASN A 385 -3.29 -20.04 28.02
CA ASN A 385 -4.71 -20.27 27.71
C ASN A 385 -5.67 -19.31 28.44
N SER A 386 -5.24 -18.76 29.57
CA SER A 386 -6.07 -17.96 30.47
C SER A 386 -5.27 -16.81 31.08
N ILE A 387 -5.99 -15.74 31.42
CA ILE A 387 -5.47 -14.64 32.23
C ILE A 387 -5.91 -14.83 33.68
N ASN A 388 -4.98 -14.58 34.62
CA ASN A 388 -5.10 -15.03 36.00
C ASN A 388 -4.78 -13.91 36.99
N PHE A 389 -5.74 -13.60 37.86
CA PHE A 389 -5.65 -12.50 38.82
C PHE A 389 -5.78 -12.95 40.27
N TYR A 390 -4.92 -12.40 41.12
CA TYR A 390 -4.82 -12.72 42.53
C TYR A 390 -5.68 -11.77 43.37
N ARG A 391 -6.24 -12.31 44.45
CA ARG A 391 -6.96 -11.50 45.44
C ARG A 391 -6.03 -10.58 46.22
N LYS A 392 -6.59 -9.60 46.92
CA LYS A 392 -5.86 -8.74 47.86
C LYS A 392 -5.24 -9.58 48.98
N ALA A 393 -3.92 -9.49 49.12
CA ALA A 393 -3.18 -10.17 50.17
C ALA A 393 -1.75 -9.60 50.29
N GLY A 394 -1.16 -9.72 51.47
CA GLY A 394 0.20 -9.22 51.73
C GLY A 394 0.30 -7.72 51.52
N SER A 395 1.22 -7.30 50.65
CA SER A 395 1.47 -5.89 50.31
C SER A 395 0.83 -5.44 48.99
N CYS A 396 -0.12 -6.22 48.44
CA CYS A 396 -0.71 -5.94 47.13
C CYS A 396 -2.24 -5.88 47.20
N ASN A 397 -2.82 -5.03 46.35
CA ASN A 397 -4.26 -5.01 46.10
C ASN A 397 -4.68 -6.19 45.22
N ASN A 398 -5.98 -6.37 45.00
CA ASN A 398 -6.48 -7.35 44.04
C ASN A 398 -6.00 -6.96 42.63
N THR A 399 -5.51 -7.91 41.85
CA THR A 399 -4.85 -7.61 40.56
C THR A 399 -5.79 -7.60 39.36
N ALA A 400 -7.09 -7.87 39.56
CA ALA A 400 -8.11 -7.81 38.51
C ALA A 400 -8.64 -6.37 38.31
N TYR A 401 -7.85 -5.49 37.70
CA TYR A 401 -8.28 -4.12 37.36
C TYR A 401 -7.45 -3.51 36.21
N THR A 402 -8.09 -2.67 35.39
CA THR A 402 -7.50 -1.67 34.47
C THR A 402 -6.28 -2.15 33.66
N THR A 403 -5.14 -1.46 33.76
CA THR A 403 -3.88 -1.73 33.05
C THR A 403 -3.33 -3.13 33.32
N ILE A 404 -3.60 -3.72 34.49
CA ILE A 404 -3.15 -5.10 34.77
C ILE A 404 -3.95 -6.11 33.93
N VAL A 405 -5.26 -5.90 33.76
CA VAL A 405 -6.07 -6.77 32.90
C VAL A 405 -5.63 -6.63 31.44
N ALA A 406 -5.43 -5.39 30.98
CA ALA A 406 -4.92 -5.12 29.64
C ALA A 406 -3.52 -5.73 29.42
N HIS A 407 -2.64 -5.69 30.43
CA HIS A 407 -1.31 -6.29 30.36
C HIS A 407 -1.35 -7.81 30.17
N GLU A 408 -2.15 -8.51 30.98
CA GLU A 408 -2.26 -9.97 30.84
C GLU A 408 -2.94 -10.37 29.53
N TYR A 409 -3.88 -9.56 29.04
CA TYR A 409 -4.45 -9.78 27.71
C TYR A 409 -3.47 -9.43 26.58
N GLY A 410 -2.54 -8.49 26.79
CA GLY A 410 -1.43 -8.24 25.88
C GLY A 410 -0.57 -9.48 25.66
N HIS A 411 -0.27 -10.24 26.72
CA HIS A 411 0.37 -11.55 26.57
C HIS A 411 -0.47 -12.54 25.74
N TYR A 412 -1.79 -12.52 25.89
CA TYR A 412 -2.68 -13.30 25.04
C TYR A 412 -2.54 -12.89 23.56
N ILE A 413 -2.60 -11.60 23.24
CA ILE A 413 -2.41 -11.06 21.89
C ILE A 413 -1.07 -11.50 21.29
N VAL A 414 0.04 -11.35 22.02
CA VAL A 414 1.38 -11.80 21.61
C VAL A 414 1.38 -13.30 21.25
N ALA A 415 0.71 -14.13 22.06
CA ALA A 415 0.58 -15.57 21.76
C ALA A 415 -0.28 -15.83 20.52
N ARG A 416 -1.34 -15.06 20.30
CA ARG A 416 -2.22 -15.17 19.12
C ARG A 416 -1.54 -14.73 17.83
N LEU A 417 -0.61 -13.76 17.89
CA LEU A 417 0.26 -13.35 16.80
C LEU A 417 1.39 -14.36 16.53
N GLY A 418 1.58 -15.36 17.40
CA GLY A 418 2.66 -16.34 17.27
C GLY A 418 4.04 -15.80 17.65
N LEU A 419 4.08 -14.71 18.43
CA LEU A 419 5.30 -14.01 18.82
C LEU A 419 5.86 -14.54 20.14
N GLY A 420 7.17 -14.29 20.34
CA GLY A 420 7.84 -14.62 21.60
C GLY A 420 7.40 -13.68 22.73
N GLN A 421 7.18 -14.24 23.92
CA GLN A 421 6.90 -13.47 25.14
C GLN A 421 8.17 -12.76 25.63
N GLY A 422 8.85 -13.26 26.67
CA GLY A 422 10.11 -12.69 27.13
C GLY A 422 10.00 -11.19 27.46
N ALA A 423 11.05 -10.41 27.18
CA ALA A 423 11.01 -8.97 27.40
C ALA A 423 10.00 -8.26 26.48
N PHE A 424 9.80 -8.77 25.26
CA PHE A 424 8.82 -8.22 24.32
C PHE A 424 7.40 -8.32 24.86
N GLY A 425 6.98 -9.50 25.30
CA GLY A 425 5.65 -9.74 25.87
C GLY A 425 5.35 -8.85 27.07
N GLU A 426 6.33 -8.63 27.95
CA GLU A 426 6.21 -7.70 29.08
C GLU A 426 5.96 -6.25 28.61
N GLY A 427 6.74 -5.80 27.62
CA GLY A 427 6.60 -4.46 27.04
C GLY A 427 5.30 -4.28 26.25
N TYR A 428 4.88 -5.29 25.49
CA TYR A 428 3.65 -5.29 24.73
C TYR A 428 2.42 -5.25 25.65
N GLY A 429 2.45 -6.03 26.75
CA GLY A 429 1.41 -5.97 27.78
C GLY A 429 1.33 -4.59 28.44
N ASP A 430 2.47 -3.99 28.77
CA ASP A 430 2.51 -2.62 29.28
C ASP A 430 1.89 -1.62 28.27
N THR A 431 2.28 -1.74 27.00
CA THR A 431 1.77 -0.89 25.91
C THR A 431 0.25 -1.03 25.74
N CYS A 432 -0.31 -2.24 25.88
CA CYS A 432 -1.76 -2.45 25.86
C CYS A 432 -2.48 -1.65 26.97
N GLY A 433 -1.87 -1.57 28.16
CA GLY A 433 -2.38 -0.74 29.25
C GLY A 433 -2.26 0.76 28.96
N GLU A 434 -1.12 1.19 28.42
CA GLU A 434 -0.85 2.58 28.08
C GLU A 434 -1.83 3.10 27.02
N MET A 435 -1.99 2.37 25.92
CA MET A 435 -2.85 2.77 24.82
C MET A 435 -4.31 2.80 25.23
N LEU A 436 -4.78 1.83 26.04
CA LEU A 436 -6.18 1.75 26.43
C LEU A 436 -6.59 2.81 27.47
N TYR A 437 -5.67 3.19 28.37
CA TYR A 437 -5.98 4.07 29.51
C TYR A 437 -5.26 5.42 29.50
N ASP A 438 -4.49 5.71 28.44
CA ASP A 438 -3.70 6.94 28.25
C ASP A 438 -2.84 7.27 29.49
N THR A 439 -2.00 6.31 29.89
CA THR A 439 -1.16 6.42 31.09
C THR A 439 0.16 5.66 30.93
N GLY A 440 1.29 6.30 31.24
CA GLY A 440 2.60 5.63 31.34
C GLY A 440 2.76 4.76 32.59
N VAL A 441 1.82 4.84 33.55
CA VAL A 441 1.87 4.08 34.80
C VAL A 441 1.11 2.76 34.67
N VAL A 442 1.83 1.64 34.81
CA VAL A 442 1.24 0.30 34.80
C VAL A 442 0.98 -0.19 36.22
N GLY A 443 -0.25 -0.65 36.47
CA GLY A 443 -0.68 -1.16 37.77
C GLY A 443 -0.64 -0.10 38.86
N GLU A 444 -1.29 1.05 38.67
CA GLU A 444 -1.34 2.10 39.69
C GLU A 444 -1.93 1.56 41.00
N PHE A 445 -1.16 1.62 42.09
CA PHE A 445 -1.46 0.94 43.36
C PHE A 445 -1.59 -0.61 43.28
N PHE A 446 -0.82 -1.26 42.40
CA PHE A 446 -0.61 -2.71 42.45
C PHE A 446 -0.10 -3.11 43.84
N PHE A 447 0.90 -2.40 44.33
CA PHE A 447 1.30 -2.43 45.73
C PHE A 447 0.43 -1.47 46.55
N LEU A 448 0.25 -1.75 47.84
CA LEU A 448 -0.53 -0.88 48.73
C LEU A 448 -0.07 0.60 48.71
N ASN A 449 1.20 0.86 48.35
CA ASN A 449 1.78 2.20 48.27
C ASN A 449 2.68 2.39 47.04
N GLY A 450 2.23 2.02 45.84
CA GLY A 450 2.96 2.33 44.60
C GLY A 450 2.53 1.51 43.38
N PRO A 451 2.93 1.94 42.18
CA PRO A 451 2.61 1.23 40.95
C PRO A 451 3.46 -0.03 40.76
N LEU A 452 3.10 -0.85 39.77
CA LEU A 452 3.95 -1.97 39.34
C LEU A 452 5.18 -1.45 38.58
N ARG A 453 4.96 -0.57 37.60
CA ARG A 453 5.98 0.06 36.74
C ARG A 453 5.54 1.46 36.29
N ASP A 454 6.52 2.24 35.85
CA ASP A 454 6.35 3.58 35.29
C ASP A 454 7.20 3.68 34.02
N ASN A 455 6.53 3.72 32.87
CA ASN A 455 7.15 3.71 31.55
C ASN A 455 7.54 5.10 31.05
N ASP A 456 7.15 6.16 31.76
CA ASP A 456 7.75 7.49 31.62
C ASP A 456 9.17 7.48 32.25
N ASN A 457 10.09 6.81 31.57
CA ASN A 457 11.48 6.72 32.00
C ASN A 457 12.45 6.60 30.82
N THR A 458 13.57 7.31 30.90
CA THR A 458 14.67 7.22 29.92
C THR A 458 15.85 6.40 30.43
N VAL A 459 15.70 5.72 31.58
CA VAL A 459 16.77 4.91 32.20
C VAL A 459 16.85 3.49 31.63
N ARG A 460 15.84 3.08 30.86
CA ARG A 460 15.77 1.81 30.14
C ARG A 460 16.00 2.07 28.67
N THR A 461 17.08 1.52 28.13
CA THR A 461 17.49 1.79 26.77
C THR A 461 17.91 0.50 26.03
N TYR A 462 17.95 0.58 24.71
CA TYR A 462 18.53 -0.45 23.85
C TYR A 462 20.07 -0.28 23.75
N PRO A 463 20.87 -1.36 23.79
CA PRO A 463 20.49 -2.73 24.10
C PRO A 463 20.25 -2.91 25.61
N CYS A 464 19.18 -3.63 25.97
CA CYS A 464 18.85 -3.85 27.37
C CYS A 464 19.55 -5.09 27.94
N GLN A 465 20.05 -4.93 29.17
CA GLN A 465 20.63 -6.01 29.98
C GLN A 465 19.90 -6.07 31.32
N GLY A 466 19.15 -7.14 31.57
CA GLY A 466 18.37 -7.27 32.81
C GLY A 466 17.31 -8.35 32.78
N ALA A 467 16.44 -8.33 33.81
CA ALA A 467 15.27 -9.18 33.86
C ALA A 467 14.23 -8.75 32.80
N ILE A 468 13.45 -9.70 32.31
CA ILE A 468 12.45 -9.46 31.25
C ILE A 468 11.50 -8.30 31.56
N HIS A 469 10.96 -8.23 32.78
CA HIS A 469 10.07 -7.13 33.22
C HIS A 469 10.77 -5.76 33.25
N SER A 470 12.09 -5.73 33.50
CA SER A 470 12.86 -4.49 33.47
C SER A 470 13.16 -4.06 32.04
N CYS A 471 13.41 -5.02 31.15
CA CYS A 471 13.69 -4.74 29.75
C CYS A 471 12.42 -4.51 28.93
N GLY A 472 11.25 -5.01 29.34
CA GLY A 472 9.97 -4.69 28.71
C GLY A 472 9.67 -3.19 28.69
N GLN A 473 10.12 -2.46 29.71
CA GLN A 473 9.97 -1.00 29.81
C GLN A 473 10.69 -0.21 28.70
N VAL A 474 11.60 -0.82 27.91
CA VAL A 474 12.13 -0.15 26.72
C VAL A 474 11.04 -0.01 25.65
N LEU A 475 10.24 -1.05 25.43
CA LEU A 475 9.12 -1.01 24.47
C LEU A 475 7.95 -0.19 25.02
N GLY A 476 7.56 -0.39 26.29
CA GLY A 476 6.51 0.44 26.91
C GLY A 476 6.89 1.93 26.93
N GLY A 477 8.13 2.25 27.33
CA GLY A 477 8.60 3.63 27.29
C GLY A 477 8.64 4.21 25.87
N LEU A 478 9.04 3.41 24.88
CA LEU A 478 9.03 3.84 23.47
C LEU A 478 7.63 4.28 23.04
N TRP A 479 6.61 3.45 23.30
CA TRP A 479 5.23 3.77 22.93
C TRP A 479 4.66 4.93 23.77
N TRP A 480 4.97 5.00 25.06
CA TRP A 480 4.53 6.11 25.92
C TRP A 480 5.13 7.45 25.48
N HIS A 481 6.44 7.54 25.23
CA HIS A 481 7.04 8.78 24.76
C HIS A 481 6.57 9.14 23.35
N SER A 482 6.36 8.16 22.45
CA SER A 482 5.73 8.41 21.15
C SER A 482 4.34 9.05 21.33
N ARG A 483 3.53 8.52 22.25
CA ARG A 483 2.23 9.08 22.63
C ARG A 483 2.32 10.52 23.15
N GLU A 484 3.33 10.87 23.95
CA GLU A 484 3.55 12.24 24.44
C GLU A 484 3.91 13.22 23.31
N HIS A 485 4.77 12.81 22.37
CA HIS A 485 5.14 13.63 21.22
C HIS A 485 3.95 13.84 20.28
N PHE A 486 3.21 12.78 19.95
CA PHE A 486 1.96 12.89 19.18
C PHE A 486 0.94 13.80 19.87
N GLY A 487 0.85 13.74 21.20
CA GLY A 487 0.01 14.64 21.99
C GLY A 487 0.44 16.12 21.90
N THR A 488 1.73 16.38 21.69
CA THR A 488 2.28 17.72 21.47
C THR A 488 1.97 18.22 20.05
N THR A 489 2.11 17.36 19.05
CA THR A 489 1.90 17.68 17.62
C THR A 489 0.42 17.83 17.26
N TYR A 490 -0.41 16.85 17.63
CA TYR A 490 -1.83 16.79 17.24
C TYR A 490 -2.80 17.30 18.31
N GLY A 491 -2.32 17.49 19.54
CA GLY A 491 -3.16 17.65 20.73
C GLY A 491 -3.55 16.30 21.34
N SER A 492 -3.84 16.29 22.64
CA SER A 492 -3.97 15.05 23.42
C SER A 492 -4.96 14.03 22.84
N GLU A 493 -6.20 14.40 22.51
CA GLU A 493 -7.20 13.44 22.01
C GLU A 493 -6.86 12.91 20.61
N ALA A 494 -6.53 13.79 19.67
CA ALA A 494 -6.16 13.39 18.31
C ALA A 494 -4.87 12.57 18.28
N GLY A 495 -3.85 12.98 19.04
CA GLY A 495 -2.60 12.23 19.15
C GLY A 495 -2.77 10.86 19.82
N LEU A 496 -3.80 10.65 20.64
CA LEU A 496 -4.10 9.33 21.21
C LEU A 496 -4.67 8.41 20.14
N GLU A 497 -5.60 8.93 19.33
CA GLU A 497 -6.22 8.18 18.25
C GLU A 497 -5.18 7.72 17.22
N GLU A 498 -4.30 8.63 16.79
CA GLU A 498 -3.24 8.34 15.82
C GLU A 498 -2.25 7.28 16.36
N ILE A 499 -1.75 7.43 17.59
CA ILE A 499 -0.78 6.47 18.13
C ILE A 499 -1.43 5.11 18.46
N GLN A 500 -2.71 5.07 18.84
CA GLN A 500 -3.45 3.82 19.00
C GLN A 500 -3.57 3.07 17.68
N GLN A 501 -3.87 3.78 16.58
CA GLN A 501 -3.94 3.19 15.26
C GLN A 501 -2.56 2.66 14.84
N LEU A 502 -1.50 3.47 14.98
CA LEU A 502 -0.13 3.07 14.68
C LEU A 502 0.30 1.83 15.50
N PHE A 503 -0.05 1.75 16.78
CA PHE A 503 0.24 0.58 17.63
C PHE A 503 -0.45 -0.68 17.12
N VAL A 504 -1.70 -0.57 16.67
CA VAL A 504 -2.44 -1.70 16.12
C VAL A 504 -1.86 -2.14 14.77
N ASP A 505 -1.56 -1.19 13.89
CA ASP A 505 -0.97 -1.49 12.58
C ASP A 505 0.42 -2.12 12.71
N TRP A 506 1.27 -1.56 13.60
CA TRP A 506 2.56 -2.15 13.95
C TRP A 506 2.42 -3.57 14.51
N SER A 507 1.42 -3.82 15.37
CA SER A 507 1.15 -5.15 15.92
C SER A 507 0.88 -6.21 14.84
N MET A 508 0.39 -5.81 13.67
CA MET A 508 0.08 -6.73 12.56
C MET A 508 1.32 -7.12 11.75
N ILE A 509 2.40 -6.35 11.81
CA ILE A 509 3.62 -6.61 11.05
C ILE A 509 4.82 -7.00 11.92
N THR A 510 4.77 -6.71 13.22
CA THR A 510 5.94 -6.84 14.09
C THR A 510 6.43 -8.28 14.18
N THR A 511 7.75 -8.42 14.15
CA THR A 511 8.45 -9.70 14.34
C THR A 511 8.78 -10.00 15.81
N GLY A 512 8.39 -9.10 16.72
CA GLY A 512 8.64 -9.23 18.14
C GLY A 512 10.03 -8.73 18.55
N GLY A 513 10.40 -8.96 19.81
CA GLY A 513 11.70 -8.59 20.35
C GLY A 513 12.77 -9.68 20.19
N SER A 514 14.02 -9.31 20.49
CA SER A 514 15.18 -10.18 20.37
C SER A 514 15.91 -10.37 21.70
N GLY A 515 15.73 -11.54 22.31
CA GLY A 515 16.33 -11.88 23.60
C GLY A 515 15.83 -10.97 24.73
N SER A 516 16.73 -10.19 25.32
CA SER A 516 16.37 -9.17 26.33
C SER A 516 15.95 -7.84 25.73
N ASN A 517 16.04 -7.64 24.41
CA ASN A 517 15.62 -6.40 23.76
C ASN A 517 14.14 -6.50 23.40
N SER A 518 13.29 -5.82 24.16
CA SER A 518 11.86 -5.69 23.87
C SER A 518 11.58 -4.77 22.68
N ALA A 519 12.44 -3.77 22.47
CA ALA A 519 12.50 -2.94 21.27
C ALA A 519 13.97 -2.87 20.79
N HIS A 520 14.16 -2.71 19.48
CA HIS A 520 15.46 -2.68 18.81
C HIS A 520 15.35 -1.95 17.45
N PRO A 521 16.44 -1.76 16.67
CA PRO A 521 16.35 -1.08 15.38
C PRO A 521 15.29 -1.65 14.42
N GLY A 522 15.09 -2.96 14.41
CA GLY A 522 13.97 -3.58 13.68
C GLY A 522 12.58 -3.06 14.09
N THR A 523 12.36 -2.76 15.38
CA THR A 523 11.12 -2.15 15.87
C THR A 523 10.93 -0.74 15.32
N ALA A 524 12.00 0.07 15.27
CA ALA A 524 11.95 1.41 14.70
C ALA A 524 11.64 1.36 13.19
N ILE A 525 12.27 0.43 12.45
CA ILE A 525 11.96 0.18 11.03
C ILE A 525 10.50 -0.22 10.87
N GLU A 526 9.99 -1.16 11.67
CA GLU A 526 8.59 -1.59 11.61
C GLU A 526 7.63 -0.41 11.87
N MET A 527 7.87 0.39 12.91
CA MET A 527 7.05 1.57 13.24
C MET A 527 7.07 2.61 12.11
N LEU A 528 8.24 2.97 11.58
CA LEU A 528 8.32 3.89 10.45
C LEU A 528 7.67 3.30 9.19
N THR A 529 7.78 1.99 8.96
CA THR A 529 7.16 1.34 7.80
C THR A 529 5.63 1.41 7.83
N VAL A 530 5.00 1.28 9.01
CA VAL A 530 3.53 1.43 9.12
C VAL A 530 3.08 2.89 9.18
N ASP A 531 3.98 3.81 9.53
CA ASP A 531 3.71 5.24 9.52
C ASP A 531 3.79 5.84 8.10
N ASP A 532 4.60 5.25 7.23
CA ASP A 532 4.89 5.66 5.85
C ASP A 532 3.65 5.82 4.94
N ASP A 533 3.63 6.86 4.11
CA ASP A 533 2.50 7.20 3.25
C ASP A 533 2.78 7.16 1.73
N ASP A 534 4.03 6.95 1.31
CA ASP A 534 4.42 6.96 -0.11
C ASP A 534 5.27 5.77 -0.60
N GLY A 535 5.62 4.84 0.31
CA GLY A 535 6.44 3.66 0.03
C GLY A 535 7.93 3.86 0.25
N ASN A 536 8.38 4.99 0.81
CA ASN A 536 9.79 5.32 0.99
C ASN A 536 10.11 5.96 2.35
N ILE A 537 10.36 5.13 3.36
CA ILE A 537 10.74 5.60 4.71
C ILE A 537 11.98 6.52 4.77
N PHE A 538 12.84 6.52 3.74
CA PHE A 538 14.06 7.32 3.70
C PHE A 538 13.83 8.78 3.34
N ASN A 539 12.65 9.16 2.82
CA ASN A 539 12.32 10.58 2.61
C ASN A 539 11.53 11.20 3.78
N GLY A 540 11.25 10.40 4.81
CA GLY A 540 10.52 10.76 6.01
C GLY A 540 9.09 10.26 5.98
N THR A 541 8.62 9.83 7.13
CA THR A 541 7.22 9.44 7.35
C THR A 541 6.44 10.62 7.96
N PRO A 542 5.10 10.66 7.88
CA PRO A 542 4.28 11.73 8.45
C PRO A 542 4.59 12.10 9.90
N ASN A 543 4.98 11.12 10.73
CA ASN A 543 5.32 11.30 12.14
C ASN A 543 6.80 11.03 12.46
N TYR A 544 7.68 11.10 11.46
CA TYR A 544 9.09 10.73 11.61
C TYR A 544 9.77 11.45 12.78
N ASP A 545 9.64 12.78 12.87
CA ASP A 545 10.29 13.57 13.91
C ASP A 545 9.81 13.19 15.32
N ASP A 546 8.51 12.95 15.51
CA ASP A 546 7.92 12.56 16.81
C ASP A 546 8.39 11.16 17.23
N LEU A 547 8.47 10.22 16.27
CA LEU A 547 8.97 8.86 16.51
C LEU A 547 10.49 8.86 16.76
N ALA A 548 11.25 9.65 16.01
CA ALA A 548 12.70 9.81 16.17
C ALA A 548 13.07 10.30 17.57
N LEU A 549 12.32 11.28 18.11
CA LEU A 549 12.50 11.74 19.49
C LEU A 549 12.31 10.61 20.52
N ALA A 550 11.31 9.75 20.34
CA ALA A 550 11.07 8.61 21.21
C ALA A 550 12.17 7.54 21.06
N PHE A 551 12.63 7.27 19.83
CA PHE A 551 13.75 6.35 19.59
C PHE A 551 15.04 6.84 20.27
N ASP A 552 15.34 8.13 20.19
CA ASP A 552 16.50 8.75 20.84
C ASP A 552 16.43 8.65 22.37
N GLN A 553 15.26 8.86 22.96
CA GLN A 553 15.05 8.70 24.42
C GLN A 553 15.36 7.29 24.93
N HIS A 554 15.26 6.27 24.06
CA HIS A 554 15.57 4.87 24.37
C HIS A 554 16.83 4.34 23.68
N THR A 555 17.61 5.21 23.05
CA THR A 555 18.84 4.90 22.30
C THR A 555 18.65 3.75 21.31
N ILE A 556 17.53 3.75 20.60
CA ILE A 556 17.22 2.79 19.53
C ILE A 556 17.68 3.43 18.21
N PRO A 557 18.70 2.89 17.52
CA PRO A 557 19.02 3.34 16.17
C PRO A 557 17.84 3.16 15.21
N TYR A 558 17.63 4.13 14.32
CA TYR A 558 16.58 4.15 13.30
C TYR A 558 17.16 4.59 11.95
N PRO A 559 16.48 4.29 10.81
CA PRO A 559 16.88 4.77 9.49
C PRO A 559 16.95 6.30 9.45
N GLU A 560 18.08 6.85 9.00
CA GLU A 560 18.25 8.29 8.75
C GLU A 560 17.53 8.70 7.46
N ILE A 561 17.12 9.97 7.39
CA ILE A 561 16.53 10.55 6.17
C ILE A 561 17.63 10.80 5.13
N GLU A 562 17.36 10.39 3.89
CA GLU A 562 18.06 10.86 2.71
C GLU A 562 17.56 12.28 2.40
N PRO A 563 18.36 13.33 2.63
CA PRO A 563 17.87 14.71 2.66
C PRO A 563 17.36 15.18 1.30
N LEU A 564 17.91 14.65 0.20
CA LEU A 564 17.57 15.01 -1.17
C LEU A 564 17.25 13.77 -1.99
N ALA A 565 16.18 13.82 -2.76
CA ALA A 565 15.81 12.79 -3.72
C ALA A 565 16.17 13.22 -5.14
N PHE A 566 16.67 12.27 -5.93
CA PHE A 566 17.14 12.51 -7.30
C PHE A 566 16.28 11.72 -8.29
N ALA A 567 15.74 12.41 -9.28
CA ALA A 567 14.99 11.83 -10.38
C ALA A 567 15.71 12.08 -11.70
N TYR A 568 15.61 11.12 -12.62
CA TYR A 568 16.19 11.19 -13.96
C TYR A 568 15.09 11.10 -15.02
N PRO A 569 14.44 12.22 -15.37
CA PRO A 569 13.26 12.23 -16.24
C PRO A 569 13.47 11.57 -17.61
N ASP A 570 14.68 11.68 -18.14
CA ASP A 570 15.06 11.12 -19.45
C ASP A 570 15.75 9.76 -19.33
N GLY A 571 15.76 9.20 -18.12
CA GLY A 571 16.59 8.04 -17.76
C GLY A 571 18.05 8.43 -17.56
N ARG A 572 18.86 7.40 -17.27
CA ARG A 572 20.29 7.52 -17.06
C ARG A 572 21.05 6.93 -18.26
N PRO A 573 22.16 7.54 -18.70
CA PRO A 573 22.93 7.01 -19.81
C PRO A 573 23.64 5.72 -19.42
N THR A 574 23.54 4.72 -20.31
CA THR A 574 24.35 3.49 -20.26
C THR A 574 25.55 3.57 -21.22
N LEU A 575 25.49 4.49 -22.21
CA LEU A 575 26.58 4.85 -23.10
C LEU A 575 26.86 6.33 -22.99
N VAL A 576 28.14 6.71 -23.08
CA VAL A 576 28.58 8.10 -23.15
C VAL A 576 29.48 8.27 -24.38
N SER A 577 29.33 9.37 -25.09
CA SER A 577 30.11 9.68 -26.28
C SER A 577 31.58 9.86 -25.91
N PRO A 578 32.52 9.22 -26.63
CA PRO A 578 33.95 9.44 -26.41
C PRO A 578 34.38 10.89 -26.65
N SER A 579 33.67 11.61 -27.54
CA SER A 579 33.89 13.03 -27.80
C SER A 579 33.40 13.95 -26.67
N GLY A 580 32.66 13.41 -25.70
CA GLY A 580 32.02 14.13 -24.60
C GLY A 580 30.69 14.76 -25.01
N GLY A 581 30.06 15.46 -24.07
CA GLY A 581 28.81 16.18 -24.32
C GLY A 581 27.54 15.31 -24.23
N THR A 582 27.64 14.03 -23.89
CA THR A 582 26.46 13.24 -23.51
C THR A 582 25.81 13.86 -22.29
N THR A 583 24.51 14.12 -22.39
CA THR A 583 23.75 14.76 -21.32
C THR A 583 22.67 13.84 -20.77
N PHE A 584 22.25 14.13 -19.53
CA PHE A 584 21.01 13.61 -18.97
C PHE A 584 20.44 14.60 -17.95
N ARG A 585 19.12 14.59 -17.78
CA ARG A 585 18.44 15.46 -16.84
C ARG A 585 18.44 14.89 -15.42
N VAL A 586 18.64 15.79 -14.46
CA VAL A 586 18.57 15.49 -13.02
C VAL A 586 17.59 16.49 -12.38
N SER A 587 16.54 15.98 -11.77
CA SER A 587 15.59 16.75 -10.96
C SER A 587 15.83 16.43 -9.50
N ILE A 588 15.99 17.45 -8.67
CA ILE A 588 16.29 17.29 -7.24
C ILE A 588 15.13 17.84 -6.42
N THR A 589 14.64 17.04 -5.48
CA THR A 589 13.58 17.43 -4.54
C THR A 589 14.03 17.20 -3.11
N GLY A 590 13.49 17.99 -2.18
CA GLY A 590 13.75 17.86 -0.76
C GLY A 590 12.94 16.76 -0.10
N SER A 591 13.53 16.14 0.93
CA SER A 591 12.89 15.17 1.83
C SER A 591 12.76 15.78 3.23
N ASN A 592 11.74 15.41 4.00
CA ASN A 592 11.54 15.82 5.41
C ASN A 592 11.99 17.26 5.80
N GLY A 593 11.64 18.28 5.00
CA GLY A 593 11.99 19.68 5.26
C GLY A 593 13.38 20.16 4.81
N PHE A 594 14.17 19.30 4.17
CA PHE A 594 15.43 19.67 3.52
C PHE A 594 15.17 20.27 2.14
N ASP A 595 14.99 21.58 2.06
CA ASP A 595 14.81 22.26 0.77
C ASP A 595 16.13 22.25 -0.04
N PRO A 596 16.15 21.78 -1.30
CA PRO A 596 17.35 21.79 -2.13
C PRO A 596 17.78 23.23 -2.48
N GLU A 597 19.09 23.52 -2.36
CA GLU A 597 19.68 24.80 -2.73
C GLU A 597 19.97 24.84 -4.25
N PRO A 598 19.33 25.76 -4.99
CA PRO A 598 19.57 25.92 -6.43
C PRO A 598 21.04 26.17 -6.78
N GLY A 599 21.50 25.61 -7.89
CA GLY A 599 22.87 25.79 -8.41
C GLY A 599 23.95 24.94 -7.74
N THR A 600 23.60 24.01 -6.83
CA THR A 600 24.57 23.16 -6.10
C THR A 600 24.77 21.77 -6.71
N GLY A 601 24.02 21.43 -7.76
CA GLY A 601 24.09 20.14 -8.43
C GLY A 601 25.47 19.80 -9.01
N MET A 602 26.01 18.64 -8.64
CA MET A 602 27.29 18.09 -9.11
C MET A 602 27.12 16.69 -9.73
N LEU A 603 27.77 16.44 -10.86
CA LEU A 603 28.03 15.12 -11.44
C LEU A 603 29.44 14.68 -11.04
N HIS A 604 29.59 13.48 -10.48
CA HIS A 604 30.89 12.91 -10.15
C HIS A 604 31.21 11.77 -11.11
N VAL A 605 32.36 11.82 -11.78
CA VAL A 605 32.74 10.84 -12.82
C VAL A 605 34.09 10.21 -12.49
N ASN A 606 34.20 8.89 -12.63
CA ASN A 606 35.43 8.13 -12.46
C ASN A 606 35.66 7.18 -13.64
N THR A 607 36.84 7.30 -14.24
CA THR A 607 37.31 6.50 -15.39
C THR A 607 38.51 5.60 -15.04
N GLY A 608 38.71 5.32 -13.74
CA GLY A 608 39.79 4.47 -13.21
C GLY A 608 40.85 5.19 -12.38
N SER A 609 40.74 6.51 -12.19
CA SER A 609 41.70 7.33 -11.42
C SER A 609 41.11 8.02 -10.17
N GLY A 610 39.83 7.75 -9.87
CA GLY A 610 39.07 8.38 -8.78
C GLY A 610 37.96 9.28 -9.32
N PHE A 611 37.00 9.63 -8.46
CA PHE A 611 35.89 10.51 -8.82
C PHE A 611 36.33 11.97 -8.93
N VAL A 612 35.93 12.60 -10.03
CA VAL A 612 36.10 14.03 -10.30
C VAL A 612 34.71 14.69 -10.33
N ALA A 613 34.54 15.73 -9.53
CA ALA A 613 33.29 16.49 -9.45
C ALA A 613 33.19 17.55 -10.56
N ILE A 614 32.05 17.59 -11.23
CA ILE A 614 31.73 18.46 -12.38
C ILE A 614 30.41 19.16 -12.07
N PRO A 615 30.36 20.51 -12.03
CA PRO A 615 29.09 21.23 -11.84
C PRO A 615 28.10 20.93 -12.97
N MET A 616 26.86 20.65 -12.60
CA MET A 616 25.76 20.45 -13.57
C MET A 616 25.23 21.81 -14.05
N ASN A 617 24.70 21.85 -15.27
CA ASN A 617 24.10 23.07 -15.81
C ASN A 617 22.67 23.22 -15.28
N GLU A 618 22.39 24.25 -14.48
CA GLU A 618 21.03 24.51 -14.00
C GLU A 618 20.14 25.09 -15.11
N LEU A 619 19.01 24.43 -15.37
CA LEU A 619 18.02 24.81 -16.38
C LEU A 619 16.94 25.72 -15.75
N SER A 620 16.52 25.37 -14.54
CA SER A 620 15.69 26.13 -13.62
C SER A 620 15.98 25.64 -12.20
N ASP A 621 15.49 26.34 -11.18
CA ASP A 621 15.70 25.96 -9.77
C ASP A 621 15.53 24.44 -9.56
N ASN A 622 16.62 23.78 -9.16
CA ASN A 622 16.70 22.35 -8.86
C ASN A 622 16.45 21.36 -10.02
N GLU A 623 16.45 21.86 -11.26
CA GLU A 623 16.42 21.08 -12.49
C GLU A 623 17.72 21.30 -13.26
N TYR A 624 18.47 20.23 -13.47
CA TYR A 624 19.83 20.28 -14.00
C TYR A 624 19.97 19.43 -15.27
N GLU A 625 20.92 19.82 -16.10
CA GLU A 625 21.50 19.02 -17.18
C GLU A 625 22.94 18.65 -16.79
N ALA A 626 23.14 17.37 -16.49
CA ALA A 626 24.46 16.80 -16.24
C ALA A 626 25.14 16.50 -17.59
N VAL A 627 26.42 16.86 -17.74
CA VAL A 627 27.16 16.71 -19.00
C VAL A 627 28.43 15.92 -18.75
N PHE A 628 28.59 14.78 -19.44
CA PHE A 628 29.83 14.01 -19.38
C PHE A 628 30.96 14.71 -20.16
N PRO A 629 32.19 14.71 -19.62
CA PRO A 629 33.35 15.17 -20.37
C PRO A 629 33.70 14.18 -21.49
N ALA A 630 34.68 14.53 -22.33
CA ALA A 630 35.30 13.56 -23.24
C ALA A 630 35.97 12.44 -22.41
N ILE A 631 35.73 11.19 -22.81
CA ILE A 631 36.21 9.99 -22.12
C ILE A 631 36.75 9.05 -23.18
N ASP A 632 37.95 8.52 -22.98
CA ASP A 632 38.55 7.58 -23.93
C ASP A 632 37.56 6.46 -24.28
N CYS A 633 37.41 6.15 -25.57
CA CYS A 633 36.48 5.11 -26.00
C CYS A 633 36.85 3.76 -25.38
N GLN A 634 35.85 2.90 -25.21
CA GLN A 634 35.97 1.59 -24.60
C GLN A 634 36.33 1.61 -23.10
N THR A 635 36.07 2.75 -22.43
CA THR A 635 36.27 2.92 -20.98
C THR A 635 34.99 2.67 -20.20
N ASP A 636 35.05 1.86 -19.15
CA ASP A 636 34.00 1.78 -18.14
C ASP A 636 33.97 3.05 -17.28
N VAL A 637 32.78 3.62 -17.12
CA VAL A 637 32.57 4.90 -16.43
C VAL A 637 31.70 4.65 -15.20
N ALA A 638 32.22 5.00 -14.02
CA ALA A 638 31.45 5.07 -12.79
C ALA A 638 31.02 6.52 -12.52
N TYR A 639 29.75 6.74 -12.12
CA TYR A 639 29.27 8.08 -11.80
C TYR A 639 28.15 8.12 -10.76
N TYR A 640 27.96 9.28 -10.12
CA TYR A 640 26.83 9.58 -9.23
C TYR A 640 26.53 11.08 -9.23
N CYS A 641 25.39 11.48 -8.71
CA CYS A 641 25.01 12.90 -8.59
C CYS A 641 24.99 13.33 -7.12
N SER A 642 25.27 14.59 -6.83
CA SER A 642 25.10 15.19 -5.50
C SER A 642 24.57 16.62 -5.59
N ALA A 643 24.03 17.13 -4.48
CA ALA A 643 23.63 18.53 -4.30
C ALA A 643 23.61 18.89 -2.80
N GLU A 644 23.43 20.17 -2.49
CA GLU A 644 23.28 20.66 -1.12
C GLU A 644 21.82 21.10 -0.86
N ALA A 645 21.34 20.86 0.36
CA ALA A 645 20.16 21.53 0.89
C ALA A 645 20.51 22.96 1.36
N THR A 646 19.50 23.80 1.55
CA THR A 646 19.64 25.21 1.96
C THR A 646 20.33 25.40 3.32
N ASP A 647 20.39 24.37 4.16
CA ASP A 647 21.11 24.37 5.43
C ASP A 647 22.57 23.90 5.32
N GLY A 648 23.02 23.52 4.12
CA GLY A 648 24.34 23.02 3.79
C GLY A 648 24.50 21.50 3.92
N THR A 649 23.42 20.76 4.18
CA THR A 649 23.45 19.29 4.20
C THR A 649 23.64 18.75 2.78
N GLU A 650 24.63 17.89 2.55
CA GLU A 650 24.84 17.24 1.26
C GLU A 650 23.93 16.01 1.10
N GLY A 651 23.38 15.83 -0.10
CA GLY A 651 22.70 14.60 -0.53
C GLY A 651 23.31 14.08 -1.83
N SER A 652 23.31 12.75 -2.01
CA SER A 652 23.78 12.10 -3.23
C SER A 652 22.88 10.96 -3.67
N ASP A 653 22.92 10.63 -4.96
CA ASP A 653 22.30 9.43 -5.49
C ASP A 653 23.31 8.63 -6.34
N PRO A 654 23.63 7.38 -5.92
CA PRO A 654 23.09 6.69 -4.73
C PRO A 654 23.49 7.35 -3.39
N ALA A 655 22.69 7.13 -2.34
CA ALA A 655 22.92 7.72 -1.02
C ALA A 655 24.28 7.32 -0.40
N GLU A 656 24.76 6.10 -0.67
CA GLU A 656 26.06 5.58 -0.21
C GLU A 656 27.21 5.93 -1.17
N ALA A 657 27.08 6.94 -2.03
CA ALA A 657 28.19 7.39 -2.87
C ALA A 657 29.32 7.98 -1.99
N PRO A 658 30.61 7.77 -2.35
CA PRO A 658 31.12 7.15 -3.58
C PRO A 658 31.31 5.63 -3.51
N ASP A 659 30.91 4.96 -2.41
CA ASP A 659 31.07 3.51 -2.25
C ASP A 659 30.11 2.73 -3.19
N THR A 660 28.99 3.35 -3.55
CA THR A 660 28.09 2.89 -4.61
C THR A 660 27.93 3.95 -5.70
N PHE A 661 27.71 3.50 -6.93
CA PHE A 661 27.69 4.37 -8.12
C PHE A 661 26.94 3.71 -9.28
N PHE A 662 26.56 4.51 -10.27
CA PHE A 662 26.03 4.08 -11.56
C PHE A 662 27.16 3.78 -12.54
N GLY A 663 26.85 2.94 -13.55
CA GLY A 663 27.79 2.57 -14.61
C GLY A 663 27.32 3.03 -15.98
N ALA A 664 28.25 3.51 -16.80
CA ALA A 664 28.11 3.74 -18.23
C ALA A 664 29.36 3.24 -18.96
N TYR A 665 29.31 3.17 -20.29
CA TYR A 665 30.43 2.75 -21.13
C TYR A 665 30.70 3.80 -22.23
N SER A 666 31.97 4.18 -22.41
CA SER A 666 32.32 5.20 -23.42
C SER A 666 32.32 4.60 -24.83
N ALA A 667 31.32 4.92 -25.64
CA ALA A 667 31.16 4.55 -27.04
C ALA A 667 29.99 5.32 -27.69
N GLU A 668 30.02 5.53 -29.00
CA GLU A 668 28.87 6.06 -29.75
C GLU A 668 27.77 5.01 -29.91
N SER A 669 28.16 3.77 -30.20
CA SER A 669 27.26 2.63 -30.15
C SER A 669 27.98 1.37 -29.69
N ARG A 670 27.23 0.48 -29.06
CA ARG A 670 27.73 -0.83 -28.65
C ARG A 670 26.67 -1.88 -28.88
N THR A 671 26.97 -2.83 -29.77
CA THR A 671 26.09 -3.95 -30.09
C THR A 671 26.71 -5.24 -29.56
N LEU A 672 26.11 -5.81 -28.50
CA LEU A 672 26.47 -7.13 -27.99
C LEU A 672 25.84 -8.21 -28.87
N ILE A 673 26.66 -8.92 -29.64
CA ILE A 673 26.22 -9.99 -30.54
C ILE A 673 26.20 -11.33 -29.79
N ALA A 674 27.21 -11.58 -28.95
CA ALA A 674 27.25 -12.71 -28.03
C ALA A 674 28.09 -12.38 -26.80
N LYS A 675 27.60 -12.73 -25.60
CA LYS A 675 28.37 -12.69 -24.34
C LYS A 675 28.07 -13.95 -23.55
N LEU A 676 29.03 -14.87 -23.47
CA LEU A 676 28.84 -16.23 -22.98
C LEU A 676 29.90 -16.58 -21.93
N ASN A 677 29.45 -17.03 -20.77
CA ASN A 677 30.28 -17.56 -19.67
C ASN A 677 30.38 -19.09 -19.67
N PHE A 678 29.81 -19.76 -20.67
CA PHE A 678 29.84 -21.22 -20.84
C PHE A 678 29.41 -22.11 -19.66
N GLU A 679 28.55 -21.61 -18.77
CA GLU A 679 27.77 -22.44 -17.82
C GLU A 679 26.84 -23.45 -18.50
N ASN A 680 26.56 -23.23 -19.78
CA ASN A 680 25.84 -24.13 -20.66
C ASN A 680 26.39 -23.99 -22.10
N SER A 681 25.90 -24.82 -23.02
CA SER A 681 26.50 -24.90 -24.36
C SER A 681 26.28 -23.66 -25.23
N ALA A 682 25.28 -22.82 -24.93
CA ALA A 682 25.00 -21.61 -25.70
C ALA A 682 24.95 -21.82 -27.24
N GLY A 683 24.52 -22.99 -27.68
CA GLY A 683 24.45 -23.36 -29.10
C GLY A 683 25.78 -23.76 -29.74
N PHE A 684 26.90 -23.77 -29.01
CA PHE A 684 28.16 -24.35 -29.46
C PHE A 684 28.03 -25.86 -29.61
N THR A 685 28.70 -26.40 -30.63
CA THR A 685 28.69 -27.83 -30.97
C THR A 685 30.09 -28.39 -31.01
N VAL A 686 30.26 -29.61 -30.53
CA VAL A 686 31.54 -30.32 -30.53
C VAL A 686 31.58 -31.29 -31.72
N GLN A 687 32.64 -31.20 -32.52
CA GLN A 687 32.93 -32.12 -33.63
C GLN A 687 34.31 -32.74 -33.43
N ASN A 688 34.36 -34.06 -33.33
CA ASN A 688 35.59 -34.83 -33.16
C ASN A 688 36.00 -35.50 -34.47
N VAL A 689 37.28 -35.40 -34.83
CA VAL A 689 37.89 -36.16 -35.93
C VAL A 689 39.11 -36.87 -35.36
N ASP A 690 39.10 -38.21 -35.39
CA ASP A 690 40.19 -39.05 -34.88
C ASP A 690 40.61 -38.72 -33.43
N VAL A 691 39.64 -38.34 -32.58
CA VAL A 691 39.83 -38.10 -31.13
C VAL A 691 39.57 -39.41 -30.39
N ASP A 692 40.56 -39.89 -29.63
CA ASP A 692 40.49 -41.11 -28.84
C ASP A 692 40.04 -40.83 -27.39
N ALA A 693 40.42 -39.69 -26.81
CA ALA A 693 39.97 -39.20 -25.50
C ALA A 693 39.97 -37.65 -25.41
N GLY A 694 39.45 -37.08 -24.31
CA GLY A 694 39.60 -35.65 -24.00
C GLY A 694 38.85 -34.64 -24.88
N ALA A 695 37.79 -35.03 -25.61
CA ALA A 695 36.99 -34.08 -26.40
C ALA A 695 36.43 -32.90 -25.58
N TRP A 696 36.14 -31.77 -26.22
CA TRP A 696 35.50 -30.61 -25.57
C TRP A 696 34.23 -30.99 -24.80
N ALA A 697 34.11 -30.53 -23.57
CA ALA A 697 32.92 -30.61 -22.73
C ALA A 697 32.85 -29.42 -21.77
N ILE A 698 31.69 -29.24 -21.14
CA ILE A 698 31.49 -28.18 -20.14
C ILE A 698 31.85 -28.74 -18.76
N GLY A 699 32.62 -27.98 -18.00
CA GLY A 699 32.90 -28.26 -16.60
C GLY A 699 33.89 -27.27 -16.00
N THR A 700 34.17 -27.42 -14.71
CA THR A 700 35.20 -26.64 -14.01
C THR A 700 36.60 -27.05 -14.47
N PRO A 701 37.51 -26.09 -14.77
CA PRO A 701 38.90 -26.38 -15.14
C PRO A 701 39.55 -27.41 -14.24
N PHE A 702 40.06 -28.49 -14.83
CA PHE A 702 40.67 -29.60 -14.10
C PHE A 702 41.77 -30.26 -14.94
N GLY A 703 43.01 -30.23 -14.45
CA GLY A 703 44.18 -30.60 -15.24
C GLY A 703 45.51 -30.34 -14.53
N ASP A 704 46.59 -30.85 -15.09
CA ASP A 704 47.94 -30.51 -14.62
C ASP A 704 48.31 -29.10 -15.16
N GLY A 705 48.49 -28.14 -14.24
CA GLY A 705 48.66 -26.72 -14.63
C GLY A 705 47.38 -26.00 -15.02
N ALA A 706 46.21 -26.60 -14.79
CA ALA A 706 44.91 -25.94 -14.98
C ALA A 706 44.73 -24.76 -14.01
N PRO A 707 44.08 -23.67 -14.45
CA PRO A 707 43.66 -22.59 -13.57
C PRO A 707 42.81 -23.10 -12.40
N SER A 708 42.89 -22.43 -11.24
CA SER A 708 42.17 -22.84 -10.02
C SER A 708 40.64 -22.76 -10.11
N GLY A 709 40.12 -22.19 -11.19
CA GLY A 709 38.71 -22.02 -11.51
C GLY A 709 38.56 -21.52 -12.94
N ASP A 710 37.32 -21.47 -13.42
CA ASP A 710 36.94 -20.79 -14.65
C ASP A 710 37.32 -19.31 -14.60
N TYR A 711 37.29 -18.62 -15.74
CA TYR A 711 37.87 -17.29 -15.86
C TYR A 711 37.04 -16.23 -15.12
N ASP A 712 35.72 -16.29 -15.24
CA ASP A 712 34.81 -15.28 -14.67
C ASP A 712 34.24 -15.65 -13.28
N GLY A 713 34.55 -16.86 -12.81
CA GLY A 713 34.17 -17.36 -11.49
C GLY A 713 32.70 -17.80 -11.39
N SER A 714 32.02 -18.00 -12.53
CA SER A 714 30.66 -18.52 -12.59
C SER A 714 30.57 -20.04 -12.40
N GLY A 715 31.68 -20.77 -12.63
CA GLY A 715 31.92 -22.13 -12.14
C GLY A 715 32.37 -23.14 -13.21
N ASN A 716 31.98 -22.96 -14.47
CA ASN A 716 32.23 -23.86 -15.59
C ASN A 716 32.79 -23.11 -16.80
N CYS A 717 33.50 -23.85 -17.65
CA CYS A 717 33.96 -23.39 -18.95
C CYS A 717 33.86 -24.54 -19.96
N TYR A 718 34.18 -24.30 -21.23
CA TYR A 718 34.51 -25.40 -22.13
C TYR A 718 35.94 -25.84 -21.89
N GLN A 719 36.15 -27.12 -21.61
CA GLN A 719 37.48 -27.72 -21.48
C GLN A 719 37.56 -29.05 -22.24
N THR A 720 38.74 -29.44 -22.67
CA THR A 720 39.02 -30.83 -23.08
C THR A 720 38.80 -31.72 -21.86
N GLN A 721 38.05 -32.82 -22.00
CA GLN A 721 37.52 -33.59 -20.86
C GLN A 721 38.58 -34.10 -19.87
N GLY A 722 38.87 -33.31 -18.84
CA GLY A 722 39.63 -33.70 -17.67
C GLY A 722 38.78 -34.46 -16.67
N THR A 723 39.00 -35.77 -16.52
CA THR A 723 38.51 -36.55 -15.38
C THR A 723 39.66 -36.90 -14.44
N ILE A 724 39.38 -37.29 -13.20
CA ILE A 724 40.43 -37.79 -12.28
C ILE A 724 41.20 -39.02 -12.80
N PHE A 725 40.70 -39.68 -13.86
CA PHE A 725 41.25 -40.93 -14.42
C PHE A 725 41.86 -40.77 -15.81
N ASN A 726 41.47 -39.76 -16.58
CA ASN A 726 42.10 -39.37 -17.84
C ASN A 726 41.93 -37.85 -17.98
N ARG A 727 43.06 -37.13 -18.07
CA ARG A 727 43.15 -35.68 -18.18
C ARG A 727 43.60 -35.21 -19.57
N ASP A 728 43.98 -36.16 -20.42
CA ASP A 728 44.66 -35.91 -21.67
C ASP A 728 43.70 -35.86 -22.86
N LEU A 729 44.00 -35.00 -23.82
CA LEU A 729 43.37 -35.00 -25.14
C LEU A 729 44.15 -35.95 -26.03
N ASP A 730 43.69 -37.18 -26.23
CA ASP A 730 44.38 -38.12 -27.14
C ASP A 730 43.87 -37.97 -28.58
N GLY A 731 44.76 -37.70 -29.55
CA GLY A 731 44.45 -37.62 -30.98
C GLY A 731 43.88 -36.27 -31.44
N GLY A 732 43.01 -36.31 -32.47
CA GLY A 732 42.21 -35.16 -32.88
C GLY A 732 42.47 -34.59 -34.28
N PRO A 733 41.86 -33.42 -34.58
CA PRO A 733 41.38 -32.44 -33.60
C PRO A 733 39.96 -32.66 -33.06
N THR A 734 39.74 -32.27 -31.80
CA THR A 734 38.43 -31.92 -31.26
C THR A 734 38.12 -30.45 -31.55
N ARG A 735 36.92 -30.17 -32.07
CA ARG A 735 36.52 -28.82 -32.52
C ARG A 735 35.29 -28.34 -31.77
N LEU A 736 35.43 -27.23 -31.06
CA LEU A 736 34.31 -26.48 -30.46
C LEU A 736 33.89 -25.39 -31.43
N ILE A 737 32.67 -25.45 -31.96
CA ILE A 737 32.21 -24.61 -33.07
C ILE A 737 30.99 -23.80 -32.63
N SER A 738 31.05 -22.47 -32.81
CA SER A 738 29.96 -21.56 -32.47
C SER A 738 28.69 -21.81 -33.29
N PRO A 739 27.52 -21.32 -32.83
CA PRO A 739 26.39 -21.08 -33.73
C PRO A 739 26.76 -20.04 -34.80
N ILE A 740 25.80 -19.74 -35.68
CA ILE A 740 25.97 -18.69 -36.69
C ILE A 740 25.60 -17.36 -36.05
N TYR A 741 26.48 -16.38 -36.20
CA TYR A 741 26.24 -14.99 -35.83
C TYR A 741 26.09 -14.15 -37.10
N ASP A 742 25.21 -13.15 -37.02
CA ASP A 742 24.99 -12.17 -38.07
C ASP A 742 25.84 -10.93 -37.79
N LEU A 743 26.81 -10.66 -38.65
CA LEU A 743 27.67 -9.48 -38.60
C LEU A 743 27.33 -8.47 -39.71
N THR A 744 26.19 -8.62 -40.38
CA THR A 744 25.80 -7.64 -41.39
C THR A 744 25.47 -6.30 -40.75
N GLY A 745 26.03 -5.22 -41.30
CA GLY A 745 25.80 -3.86 -40.81
C GLY A 745 26.57 -3.46 -39.55
N THR A 746 27.44 -4.32 -39.01
CA THR A 746 28.39 -3.95 -37.95
C THR A 746 29.57 -3.16 -38.52
N VAL A 747 30.15 -2.25 -37.75
CA VAL A 747 31.22 -1.34 -38.22
C VAL A 747 32.60 -1.96 -38.05
N ASP A 748 32.94 -2.45 -36.87
CA ASP A 748 34.23 -3.09 -36.56
C ASP A 748 34.05 -4.13 -35.43
N PRO A 749 33.38 -5.26 -35.70
CA PRO A 749 33.10 -6.26 -34.69
C PRO A 749 34.39 -6.88 -34.18
N THR A 750 34.53 -6.93 -32.86
CA THR A 750 35.62 -7.58 -32.15
C THR A 750 35.18 -8.88 -31.51
N VAL A 751 36.09 -9.84 -31.42
CA VAL A 751 35.92 -11.06 -30.64
C VAL A 751 36.98 -11.15 -29.56
N SER A 752 36.57 -11.46 -28.34
CA SER A 752 37.45 -11.82 -27.23
C SER A 752 36.98 -13.10 -26.55
N TYR A 753 37.91 -13.83 -25.97
CA TYR A 753 37.64 -15.04 -25.21
C TYR A 753 38.78 -15.29 -24.23
N ALA A 754 38.48 -15.78 -23.04
CA ALA A 754 39.50 -16.34 -22.17
C ALA A 754 39.88 -17.72 -22.68
N ARG A 755 41.18 -17.99 -22.78
CA ARG A 755 41.69 -19.31 -23.15
C ARG A 755 42.80 -19.76 -22.23
N TRP A 756 42.91 -21.06 -22.08
CA TRP A 756 44.03 -21.74 -21.46
C TRP A 756 44.43 -22.90 -22.38
N PHE A 757 45.74 -23.10 -22.56
CA PHE A 757 46.28 -24.20 -23.37
C PHE A 757 47.61 -24.65 -22.79
N TYR A 758 47.67 -25.93 -22.42
CA TYR A 758 48.78 -26.59 -21.76
C TYR A 758 49.26 -27.79 -22.56
N VAL A 759 50.59 -27.94 -22.60
CA VAL A 759 51.32 -29.08 -23.16
C VAL A 759 52.55 -29.29 -22.27
N ASP A 760 52.75 -30.49 -21.73
CA ASP A 760 53.76 -30.79 -20.69
C ASP A 760 55.22 -30.84 -21.20
N ASN A 761 55.43 -31.18 -22.47
CA ASN A 761 56.74 -31.50 -23.06
C ASN A 761 57.24 -30.44 -24.09
N ASN A 762 56.49 -29.34 -24.30
CA ASN A 762 56.69 -28.33 -25.36
C ASN A 762 56.61 -28.87 -26.82
N ASP A 763 55.72 -29.82 -27.10
CA ASP A 763 55.52 -30.42 -28.43
C ASP A 763 55.03 -29.46 -29.55
N GLU A 764 54.79 -30.04 -30.73
CA GLU A 764 54.14 -29.42 -31.88
C GLU A 764 52.63 -29.18 -31.73
N ASP A 765 51.96 -29.65 -30.67
CA ASP A 765 50.51 -29.49 -30.48
C ASP A 765 50.05 -28.05 -30.28
N ARG A 766 48.89 -27.71 -30.85
CA ARG A 766 48.39 -26.34 -30.94
C ARG A 766 46.91 -26.26 -30.66
N LEU A 767 46.54 -25.27 -29.84
CA LEU A 767 45.22 -24.67 -29.91
C LEU A 767 45.19 -23.68 -31.08
N THR A 768 44.36 -23.98 -32.07
CA THR A 768 44.15 -23.09 -33.22
C THR A 768 42.72 -22.56 -33.23
N VAL A 769 42.60 -21.24 -33.36
CA VAL A 769 41.31 -20.55 -33.45
C VAL A 769 41.12 -20.07 -34.87
N GLN A 770 39.95 -20.35 -35.43
CA GLN A 770 39.65 -20.05 -36.82
C GLN A 770 38.25 -19.48 -36.95
N VAL A 771 38.08 -18.57 -37.91
CA VAL A 771 36.82 -17.88 -38.21
C VAL A 771 36.37 -18.17 -39.63
N SER A 772 35.08 -18.02 -39.90
CA SER A 772 34.45 -18.28 -41.20
C SER A 772 33.35 -17.26 -41.46
N SER A 773 33.30 -16.69 -42.67
CA SER A 773 32.23 -15.81 -43.16
C SER A 773 31.20 -16.52 -44.04
N ASN A 774 31.25 -17.86 -44.17
CA ASN A 774 30.36 -18.59 -45.07
C ASN A 774 29.72 -19.82 -44.43
N GLY A 775 29.47 -19.74 -43.11
CA GLY A 775 28.80 -20.78 -42.34
C GLY A 775 29.67 -22.01 -42.06
N GLY A 776 30.98 -21.90 -42.26
CA GLY A 776 31.95 -22.98 -42.04
C GLY A 776 32.36 -23.77 -43.29
N ASN A 777 32.04 -23.28 -44.50
CA ASN A 777 32.50 -23.91 -45.75
C ASN A 777 34.01 -23.71 -45.98
N SER A 778 34.55 -22.55 -45.59
CA SER A 778 35.98 -22.26 -45.52
C SER A 778 36.32 -21.53 -44.22
N TRP A 779 37.57 -21.65 -43.76
CA TRP A 779 38.03 -21.13 -42.47
C TRP A 779 39.35 -20.37 -42.64
N VAL A 780 39.44 -19.20 -42.01
CA VAL A 780 40.65 -18.38 -41.91
C VAL A 780 41.19 -18.50 -40.48
N GLN A 781 42.51 -18.55 -40.33
CA GLN A 781 43.13 -18.66 -39.02
C GLN A 781 43.17 -17.31 -38.32
N LEU A 782 42.55 -17.24 -37.14
CA LEU A 782 42.58 -16.08 -36.25
C LEU A 782 43.85 -16.12 -35.40
N GLU A 783 44.13 -17.29 -34.82
CA GLU A 783 45.24 -17.46 -33.89
C GLU A 783 45.77 -18.89 -33.84
N THR A 784 47.04 -19.03 -33.46
CA THR A 784 47.65 -20.28 -33.03
C THR A 784 48.44 -20.06 -31.75
N THR A 785 48.08 -20.82 -30.72
CA THR A 785 48.77 -20.77 -29.42
C THR A 785 49.56 -22.04 -29.19
N ARG A 786 50.79 -21.83 -28.73
CA ARG A 786 51.66 -22.85 -28.14
C ARG A 786 51.45 -22.82 -26.64
N SER A 787 51.76 -23.91 -25.93
CA SER A 787 51.67 -23.99 -24.46
C SER A 787 52.08 -22.67 -23.80
N ALA A 788 51.15 -22.03 -23.09
CA ALA A 788 51.29 -20.67 -22.58
C ALA A 788 51.45 -20.61 -21.04
N GLY A 789 51.55 -21.77 -20.38
CA GLY A 789 51.64 -21.88 -18.92
C GLY A 789 50.27 -21.95 -18.22
N GLU A 790 50.27 -21.72 -16.91
CA GLU A 790 49.14 -22.01 -15.99
C GLU A 790 48.09 -20.87 -15.87
N GLN A 791 48.03 -19.94 -16.82
CA GLN A 791 47.19 -18.73 -16.70
C GLN A 791 46.21 -18.57 -17.86
N TRP A 792 45.02 -18.05 -17.55
CA TRP A 792 44.07 -17.57 -18.54
C TRP A 792 44.66 -16.38 -19.32
N VAL A 793 44.51 -16.40 -20.64
CA VAL A 793 44.89 -15.30 -21.54
C VAL A 793 43.65 -14.86 -22.31
N VAL A 794 43.41 -13.54 -22.37
CA VAL A 794 42.25 -12.95 -23.08
C VAL A 794 42.73 -12.11 -24.26
N PRO A 795 42.89 -12.70 -25.45
CA PRO A 795 43.12 -11.92 -26.66
C PRO A 795 41.82 -11.22 -27.13
N VAL A 796 41.99 -10.13 -27.88
CA VAL A 796 40.94 -9.40 -28.59
C VAL A 796 41.34 -9.30 -30.06
N PHE A 797 40.41 -9.55 -30.98
CA PHE A 797 40.65 -9.48 -32.43
C PHE A 797 39.55 -8.69 -33.14
N HIS A 798 39.94 -7.85 -34.08
CA HIS A 798 39.04 -7.19 -35.03
C HIS A 798 38.71 -8.15 -36.17
N ILE A 799 37.44 -8.50 -36.34
CA ILE A 799 37.04 -9.57 -37.28
C ILE A 799 37.24 -9.15 -38.74
N ARG A 800 37.13 -7.86 -39.05
CA ARG A 800 37.33 -7.30 -40.40
C ARG A 800 38.71 -7.59 -40.98
N ASP A 801 39.72 -7.73 -40.13
CA ASP A 801 41.10 -8.04 -40.55
C ASP A 801 41.25 -9.46 -41.12
N TYR A 802 40.27 -10.36 -40.87
CA TYR A 802 40.39 -11.78 -41.17
C TYR A 802 39.37 -12.28 -42.18
N VAL A 803 38.12 -11.80 -42.12
CA VAL A 803 37.03 -12.27 -42.97
C VAL A 803 36.03 -11.15 -43.27
N GLU A 804 35.35 -11.25 -44.42
CA GLU A 804 34.20 -10.40 -44.75
C GLU A 804 33.07 -10.54 -43.69
N LEU A 805 32.42 -9.43 -43.39
CA LEU A 805 31.30 -9.38 -42.44
C LEU A 805 30.01 -9.84 -43.11
N THR A 806 29.43 -10.93 -42.62
CA THR A 806 28.28 -11.60 -43.26
C THR A 806 27.29 -12.10 -42.23
N ASP A 807 26.10 -12.52 -42.68
CA ASP A 807 25.07 -13.14 -41.85
C ASP A 807 25.37 -14.61 -41.49
N ARG A 808 26.58 -15.09 -41.83
CA ARG A 808 27.02 -16.48 -41.73
C ARG A 808 28.30 -16.66 -40.92
N PHE A 809 28.65 -15.70 -40.07
CA PHE A 809 29.88 -15.74 -39.28
C PHE A 809 29.89 -16.93 -38.30
N ARG A 810 31.03 -17.62 -38.18
CA ARG A 810 31.30 -18.64 -37.17
C ARG A 810 32.74 -18.57 -36.71
N ILE A 811 32.97 -18.98 -35.46
CA ILE A 811 34.30 -19.21 -34.89
C ILE A 811 34.41 -20.67 -34.41
N ARG A 812 35.61 -21.24 -34.49
CA ARG A 812 35.91 -22.55 -33.92
C ARG A 812 37.25 -22.58 -33.20
N PHE A 813 37.30 -23.36 -32.14
CA PHE A 813 38.47 -23.67 -31.34
C PHE A 813 38.86 -25.12 -31.59
N ASN A 814 40.08 -25.37 -32.07
CA ASN A 814 40.56 -26.71 -32.39
C ASN A 814 41.77 -27.03 -31.51
N ALA A 815 41.69 -28.13 -30.77
CA ALA A 815 42.80 -28.71 -30.03
C ALA A 815 43.05 -30.13 -30.55
N SER A 816 44.31 -30.56 -30.55
CA SER A 816 44.75 -31.91 -30.91
C SER A 816 46.03 -32.24 -30.16
N ASP A 817 46.21 -33.52 -29.84
CA ASP A 817 47.47 -34.17 -29.50
C ASP A 817 47.78 -35.21 -30.57
N ASN A 818 48.60 -34.85 -31.56
CA ASN A 818 48.91 -35.78 -32.65
C ASN A 818 50.30 -35.51 -33.26
N PRO A 819 51.28 -36.41 -33.08
CA PRO A 819 51.18 -37.74 -32.43
C PRO A 819 50.78 -37.68 -30.95
N ASP A 820 50.24 -38.80 -30.45
CA ASP A 820 49.77 -38.98 -29.06
C ASP A 820 50.99 -39.15 -28.12
N ASP A 821 51.77 -38.09 -27.95
CA ASP A 821 53.05 -38.10 -27.21
C ASP A 821 53.25 -36.93 -26.22
N SER A 822 52.19 -36.17 -25.92
CA SER A 822 52.20 -35.08 -24.92
C SER A 822 50.93 -35.07 -24.06
N GLU A 823 51.00 -34.55 -22.82
CA GLU A 823 49.77 -34.27 -22.05
C GLU A 823 49.22 -32.91 -22.49
N THR A 824 48.15 -32.93 -23.29
CA THR A 824 47.55 -31.74 -23.93
C THR A 824 46.18 -31.41 -23.35
N GLU A 825 46.05 -30.19 -22.84
CA GLU A 825 44.80 -29.70 -22.24
C GLU A 825 44.44 -28.30 -22.73
N ALA A 826 43.15 -28.02 -22.90
CA ALA A 826 42.66 -26.72 -23.35
C ALA A 826 41.37 -26.34 -22.65
N ALA A 827 41.20 -25.04 -22.38
CA ALA A 827 39.94 -24.47 -21.92
C ALA A 827 39.63 -23.13 -22.60
N ILE A 828 38.34 -22.85 -22.81
CA ILE A 828 37.79 -21.61 -23.37
C ILE A 828 36.65 -21.13 -22.49
N ASP A 829 36.68 -19.85 -22.14
CA ASP A 829 35.70 -19.19 -21.29
C ASP A 829 35.45 -17.72 -21.73
N ALA A 830 34.45 -17.05 -21.15
CA ALA A 830 34.16 -15.62 -21.32
C ALA A 830 34.19 -15.13 -22.79
N PHE A 831 33.47 -15.85 -23.67
CA PHE A 831 33.38 -15.49 -25.08
C PHE A 831 32.50 -14.25 -25.27
N LEU A 832 33.08 -13.21 -25.87
CA LEU A 832 32.43 -11.94 -26.20
C LEU A 832 32.63 -11.66 -27.69
N LEU A 833 31.53 -11.42 -28.39
CA LEU A 833 31.49 -10.90 -29.75
C LEU A 833 30.63 -9.66 -29.71
N GLU A 834 31.23 -8.53 -30.02
CA GLU A 834 30.55 -7.24 -29.96
C GLU A 834 31.07 -6.30 -31.03
N ASP A 835 30.26 -5.32 -31.37
CA ASP A 835 30.63 -4.22 -32.25
C ASP A 835 30.58 -2.94 -31.42
N VAL A 836 31.72 -2.31 -31.24
CA VAL A 836 31.83 -1.04 -30.51
C VAL A 836 32.23 0.03 -31.50
N ASP A 837 31.29 0.93 -31.78
CA ASP A 837 31.57 2.12 -32.54
C ASP A 837 32.02 3.24 -31.60
N CYS A 838 33.25 3.69 -31.78
CA CYS A 838 33.81 4.80 -31.03
C CYS A 838 33.50 6.17 -31.66
N GLY A 839 32.71 6.22 -32.74
CA GLY A 839 32.60 7.41 -33.57
C GLY A 839 33.91 7.71 -34.29
N GLY A 840 34.70 6.66 -34.57
CA GLY A 840 35.98 6.79 -35.26
C GLY A 840 35.76 7.55 -36.55
N CYS A 841 36.44 8.67 -36.69
CA CYS A 841 36.30 9.47 -37.88
C CYS A 841 36.96 8.73 -39.04
N ILE A 842 36.16 8.04 -39.86
CA ILE A 842 36.66 7.30 -41.02
C ILE A 842 37.48 8.20 -41.96
N ALA A 843 37.22 9.52 -41.93
CA ALA A 843 37.99 10.52 -42.66
C ALA A 843 39.40 10.80 -42.09
N ASP A 844 39.64 10.51 -40.81
CA ASP A 844 40.96 10.46 -40.15
C ASP A 844 41.52 9.04 -40.30
N PHE A 845 41.83 8.70 -41.56
CA PHE A 845 42.20 7.35 -41.97
C PHE A 845 43.52 6.86 -41.36
N ASN A 846 44.41 7.79 -41.01
CA ASN A 846 45.68 7.44 -40.37
C ASN A 846 45.63 7.50 -38.83
N SER A 847 44.45 7.85 -38.28
CA SER A 847 44.16 7.96 -36.86
C SER A 847 45.11 8.92 -36.12
N ASP A 848 45.58 9.97 -36.80
CA ASP A 848 46.49 10.98 -36.21
C ASP A 848 45.75 12.13 -35.52
N GLY A 849 44.42 12.14 -35.62
CA GLY A 849 43.52 13.10 -34.97
C GLY A 849 43.18 14.31 -35.83
N ASP A 850 43.74 14.45 -37.04
CA ASP A 850 43.52 15.57 -37.95
C ASP A 850 43.06 15.07 -39.34
N VAL A 851 41.79 15.29 -39.72
CA VAL A 851 41.33 15.00 -41.09
C VAL A 851 42.02 15.92 -42.10
N ASN A 852 42.97 15.37 -42.83
CA ASN A 852 43.80 16.13 -43.76
C ASN A 852 44.16 15.30 -45.01
N THR A 853 45.09 15.80 -45.81
CA THR A 853 45.48 15.12 -47.06
C THR A 853 46.29 13.84 -46.84
N LEU A 854 46.87 13.65 -45.65
CA LEU A 854 47.61 12.45 -45.28
C LEU A 854 46.65 11.25 -45.17
N ASP A 855 45.45 11.46 -44.65
CA ASP A 855 44.38 10.45 -44.61
C ASP A 855 43.97 9.99 -46.00
N VAL A 856 43.80 10.94 -46.92
CA VAL A 856 43.51 10.62 -48.32
C VAL A 856 44.64 9.83 -48.96
N LEU A 857 45.89 10.15 -48.64
CA LEU A 857 47.06 9.43 -49.14
C LEU A 857 47.10 8.00 -48.61
N ASP A 858 46.86 7.82 -47.31
CA ASP A 858 46.90 6.50 -46.67
C ASP A 858 45.69 5.65 -47.09
N PHE A 859 44.50 6.23 -47.22
CA PHE A 859 43.33 5.59 -47.82
C PHE A 859 43.61 5.15 -49.26
N LEU A 860 44.17 6.01 -50.11
CA LEU A 860 44.48 5.64 -51.49
C LEU A 860 45.57 4.57 -51.60
N ASN A 861 46.49 4.50 -50.63
CA ASN A 861 47.49 3.43 -50.54
C ASN A 861 46.82 2.10 -50.19
N ALA A 862 45.94 2.09 -49.18
CA ALA A 862 45.15 0.93 -48.78
C ALA A 862 44.21 0.46 -49.92
N TRP A 863 43.51 1.39 -50.56
CA TRP A 863 42.63 1.13 -51.70
C TRP A 863 43.38 0.51 -52.89
N ASN A 864 44.55 1.05 -53.26
CA ASN A 864 45.38 0.46 -54.33
C ASN A 864 45.93 -0.93 -53.97
N ALA A 865 46.10 -1.22 -52.68
CA ALA A 865 46.51 -2.53 -52.20
C ALA A 865 45.33 -3.53 -52.15
N GLY A 866 44.09 -3.06 -52.32
CA GLY A 866 42.88 -3.88 -52.09
C GLY A 866 42.72 -4.26 -50.63
N ASP A 867 43.20 -3.41 -49.71
CA ASP A 867 43.14 -3.64 -48.28
C ASP A 867 41.71 -3.44 -47.76
N GLY A 868 41.24 -4.35 -46.90
CA GLY A 868 39.87 -4.31 -46.36
C GLY A 868 39.57 -3.06 -45.53
N SER A 869 40.60 -2.38 -45.01
CA SER A 869 40.44 -1.06 -44.36
C SER A 869 39.93 0.03 -45.32
N ALA A 870 40.11 -0.15 -46.64
CA ALA A 870 39.61 0.77 -47.65
C ALA A 870 38.19 0.42 -48.16
N ASP A 871 37.53 -0.61 -47.62
CA ASP A 871 36.09 -0.88 -47.84
C ASP A 871 35.25 0.01 -46.93
N VAL A 872 35.15 1.28 -47.33
CA VAL A 872 34.51 2.34 -46.53
C VAL A 872 32.99 2.27 -46.63
N ASN A 873 32.44 1.70 -47.70
CA ASN A 873 30.99 1.54 -47.83
C ASN A 873 30.47 0.21 -47.25
N GLY A 874 31.38 -0.70 -46.86
CA GLY A 874 31.07 -1.98 -46.20
C GLY A 874 30.39 -2.99 -47.12
N ASP A 875 30.55 -2.87 -48.45
CA ASP A 875 29.93 -3.77 -49.42
C ASP A 875 30.76 -5.02 -49.73
N GLY A 876 31.96 -5.12 -49.16
CA GLY A 876 32.89 -6.24 -49.30
C GLY A 876 33.78 -6.17 -50.54
N ASP A 877 33.59 -5.19 -51.43
CA ASP A 877 34.39 -5.01 -52.64
C ASP A 877 35.15 -3.67 -52.59
N VAL A 878 36.46 -3.69 -52.32
CA VAL A 878 37.30 -2.47 -52.40
C VAL A 878 37.37 -1.96 -53.84
N ASN A 879 36.57 -0.94 -54.15
CA ASN A 879 36.36 -0.44 -55.50
C ASN A 879 36.16 1.08 -55.52
N THR A 880 35.81 1.64 -56.68
CA THR A 880 35.66 3.10 -56.81
C THR A 880 34.52 3.70 -55.98
N LEU A 881 33.57 2.88 -55.52
CA LEU A 881 32.48 3.30 -54.64
C LEU A 881 32.98 3.66 -53.25
N ASP A 882 34.03 2.98 -52.76
CA ASP A 882 34.70 3.31 -51.50
C ASP A 882 35.43 4.63 -51.56
N VAL A 883 36.08 4.92 -52.70
CA VAL A 883 36.73 6.23 -52.91
C VAL A 883 35.70 7.35 -52.85
N LEU A 884 34.50 7.12 -53.39
CA LEU A 884 33.39 8.07 -53.31
C LEU A 884 32.85 8.21 -51.89
N ALA A 885 32.70 7.09 -51.16
CA ALA A 885 32.24 7.10 -49.77
C ALA A 885 33.25 7.83 -48.86
N PHE A 886 34.53 7.50 -48.97
CA PHE A 886 35.62 8.13 -48.23
C PHE A 886 35.73 9.63 -48.52
N LEU A 887 35.69 10.05 -49.79
CA LEU A 887 35.78 11.48 -50.14
C LEU A 887 34.56 12.29 -49.70
N ASN A 888 33.39 11.66 -49.54
CA ASN A 888 32.24 12.33 -48.94
C ASN A 888 32.49 12.58 -47.46
N LEU A 889 32.92 11.54 -46.72
CA LEU A 889 33.26 11.64 -45.30
C LEU A 889 34.41 12.65 -45.08
N TRP A 890 35.44 12.65 -45.92
CA TRP A 890 36.56 13.60 -45.85
C TRP A 890 36.16 15.06 -46.11
N ASN A 891 35.17 15.30 -46.97
CA ASN A 891 34.65 16.67 -47.20
C ASN A 891 33.69 17.12 -46.09
N GLU A 892 33.03 16.19 -45.41
CA GLU A 892 32.17 16.46 -44.25
C GLU A 892 33.01 16.67 -42.98
N GLY A 893 34.14 15.99 -42.85
CA GLY A 893 35.00 15.98 -41.68
C GLY A 893 34.60 14.89 -40.66
N CYS A 894 35.15 15.00 -39.46
CA CYS A 894 34.56 14.46 -38.23
C CYS A 894 33.70 15.57 -37.60
#